data_AF-A0AAD7XLR8-F1
#
_entry.id   AF-A0AAD7XLR8-F1
#
_cell.length_a   1.000
_cell.length_b   1.000
_cell.length_c   1.000
_cell.angle_alpha   90.00
_cell.angle_beta   90.00
_cell.angle_gamma   90.00
#
_symmetry.space_group_name_H-M   'P 1'
#
loop_
_entity.id
_entity.type
_entity.pdbx_description
1 polymer ?
#
loop_
_entity_poly.entity_id
_entity_poly.type
_entity_poly.pdbx_seq_one_letter_code
_entity_poly.pdbx_strand_id
1 'polypeptide(L)'
;MAFSSRRRNYMLVSHRRDQFIEYIKGLLHHSFVLDALRETGTNSWKHVEELIEEHRMCNDGSSRLAQAVPTIGQFFTPLPLAATWQAFDSRHCVSKRVFVQPSFNEIRWILNEAQVRAFEMKTSEGSNRSSLEFVSFDGDCTLYSDGKNFNDPVLAHQILRLLEAGVRVALVTAAGYGYDAARYERRLDGLLRVLGVADASPQTLRRFFVVGGESNYLLQLDKRPGSHHNGTVSLVPRSDVWDELAIVHFPDSDVETLLDVAEASIRQAIFDFNLDGARVIRKPRAIGLVPTTARREQLDETVLRVQNALRDVPTNIPYCAFNGGNDVWVDVGNKKVGVSGLQQLFDLKPPNCLHIGDQFLNTGNDYAARGCAPQILRFILDVVNPDAPPIPDNPWMPPSPTRPPPVPGDLTEASLAGGACSVVALVLMGVMMFVEVVTFASRSPIVTKIDVDLHSGTQLRINFNLSFPHLHCDFASIDVWDKIGRNQLNLSRNIEKWQLDEDGTRRMYQGRNRRDYDIEHDLHHPPLHELHADGVHVETVGASDWAHFSEENEFSFVNFYAPWCSFCQHLHSTWEALAEEIERRELPVAVASVDCVANGDFCHDMYVQAFPTLRFYHHGDQVNQGEYRFDRTVESLLEFVNKKLDSEAVYKQYPEARIAHKQNWNADHPGCLVSGYVMVNRVPGNFHIQAHSRHHSLNTFRTNLSHTVHHLSFGVPLNDWQKRRLDGLDIKYHLTNPIDSREYLHGDFHHAYHHYIHVVPTKYRIGTFWREKFHTYQMVHADHLAFYEYWEPPEARFAFDLSPMAVVVDRVQKKWYDFITGLLAILGGTFAVARLLNDAFSLVSRGSS
;
A
#
# COMPACT_ATOMS: atom_id res chain seq x y z
N MET A 1 -24.59 20.40 -31.90
CA MET A 1 -24.51 19.08 -31.27
C MET A 1 -23.67 19.22 -30.00
N ALA A 2 -24.33 19.26 -28.85
CA ALA A 2 -23.69 19.50 -27.55
C ALA A 2 -23.29 18.16 -26.91
N PHE A 3 -21.99 17.91 -26.79
CA PHE A 3 -21.46 16.84 -25.95
C PHE A 3 -21.46 17.34 -24.50
N SER A 4 -22.44 16.86 -23.74
CA SER A 4 -22.55 17.06 -22.29
C SER A 4 -21.39 16.37 -21.58
N SER A 5 -20.45 17.19 -21.11
CA SER A 5 -19.50 16.85 -20.06
C SER A 5 -20.25 16.64 -18.75
N ARG A 6 -20.19 15.42 -18.19
CA ARG A 6 -20.24 15.11 -16.74
C ARG A 6 -20.11 13.59 -16.54
N ARG A 7 -18.88 13.07 -16.67
CA ARG A 7 -18.47 11.85 -15.95
C ARG A 7 -17.75 12.29 -14.67
N ARG A 8 -18.52 12.59 -13.61
CA ARG A 8 -18.00 12.53 -12.24
C ARG A 8 -18.38 11.18 -11.68
N ASN A 9 -17.48 10.20 -11.80
CA ASN A 9 -17.64 8.87 -11.21
C ASN A 9 -16.26 8.27 -10.96
N TYR A 10 -15.51 8.77 -9.98
CA TYR A 10 -14.24 8.12 -9.58
C TYR A 10 -13.90 8.13 -8.08
N MET A 11 -14.62 8.82 -7.19
CA MET A 11 -14.28 8.83 -5.75
C MET A 11 -15.31 8.17 -4.80
N LEU A 12 -16.56 7.96 -5.20
CA LEU A 12 -17.60 7.40 -4.31
C LEU A 12 -17.75 5.87 -4.37
N VAL A 13 -17.24 5.22 -5.43
CA VAL A 13 -17.35 3.75 -5.59
C VAL A 13 -16.20 3.00 -4.91
N SER A 14 -15.02 3.60 -4.80
CA SER A 14 -13.87 2.99 -4.12
C SER A 14 -14.08 2.85 -2.60
N HIS A 15 -14.86 3.74 -1.99
CA HIS A 15 -15.16 3.70 -0.55
C HIS A 15 -16.16 2.61 -0.12
N ARG A 16 -16.81 1.89 -1.06
CA ARG A 16 -17.87 0.90 -0.73
C ARG A 16 -17.50 -0.56 -1.02
N ARG A 17 -16.32 -0.84 -1.56
CA ARG A 17 -15.85 -2.22 -1.76
C ARG A 17 -14.91 -2.61 -0.65
N ASP A 18 -14.97 -3.88 -0.24
CA ASP A 18 -14.10 -4.42 0.78
C ASP A 18 -12.62 -4.22 0.40
N GLN A 19 -11.93 -3.33 1.13
CA GLN A 19 -10.55 -2.95 0.82
C GLN A 19 -9.60 -4.15 0.96
N PHE A 20 -9.93 -5.13 1.80
CA PHE A 20 -9.13 -6.34 1.93
C PHE A 20 -9.21 -7.22 0.68
N ILE A 21 -10.41 -7.33 0.08
CA ILE A 21 -10.60 -8.04 -1.19
C ILE A 21 -9.86 -7.33 -2.33
N GLU A 22 -9.94 -6.00 -2.39
CA GLU A 22 -9.21 -5.22 -3.41
C GLU A 22 -7.69 -5.31 -3.21
N TYR A 23 -7.19 -5.34 -1.97
CA TYR A 23 -5.78 -5.59 -1.67
C TYR A 23 -5.31 -6.95 -2.22
N ILE A 24 -6.05 -8.04 -1.95
CA ILE A 24 -5.74 -9.37 -2.49
C ILE A 24 -5.83 -9.36 -4.02
N LYS A 25 -6.80 -8.66 -4.59
CA LYS A 25 -6.94 -8.54 -6.05
C LYS A 25 -5.73 -7.85 -6.67
N GLY A 26 -5.22 -6.79 -6.05
CA GLY A 26 -3.98 -6.12 -6.44
C GLY A 26 -2.79 -7.09 -6.40
N LEU A 27 -2.65 -7.86 -5.31
CA LEU A 27 -1.60 -8.87 -5.18
C LEU A 27 -1.65 -9.90 -6.32
N LEU A 28 -2.83 -10.47 -6.59
CA LEU A 28 -3.00 -11.47 -7.64
C LEU A 28 -2.91 -10.89 -9.06
N HIS A 29 -3.24 -9.61 -9.24
CA HIS A 29 -3.14 -8.92 -10.52
C HIS A 29 -1.69 -8.92 -11.03
N HIS A 30 -0.71 -8.62 -10.18
CA HIS A 30 0.70 -8.67 -10.57
C HIS A 30 1.12 -10.08 -11.01
N SER A 31 0.72 -11.11 -10.25
CA SER A 31 0.97 -12.51 -10.62
C SER A 31 0.33 -12.88 -11.96
N PHE A 32 -0.86 -12.36 -12.24
CA PHE A 32 -1.58 -12.61 -13.48
C PHE A 32 -0.93 -11.92 -14.69
N VAL A 33 -0.59 -10.64 -14.58
CA VAL A 33 0.06 -9.86 -15.65
C VAL A 33 1.42 -10.45 -16.03
N LEU A 34 2.11 -11.06 -15.07
CA LEU A 34 3.41 -11.71 -15.27
C LEU A 34 3.29 -13.17 -15.75
N ASP A 35 2.08 -13.65 -16.06
CA ASP A 35 1.78 -15.06 -16.41
C ASP A 35 2.33 -16.07 -15.37
N ALA A 36 2.42 -15.65 -14.11
CA ALA A 36 3.03 -16.38 -13.02
C ALA A 36 2.00 -16.96 -12.03
N LEU A 37 0.71 -16.62 -12.18
CA LEU A 37 -0.36 -16.97 -11.22
C LEU A 37 -0.46 -18.48 -10.94
N ARG A 38 -0.13 -19.33 -11.92
CA ARG A 38 -0.09 -20.78 -11.74
C ARG A 38 1.01 -21.25 -10.77
N GLU A 39 2.14 -20.57 -10.77
CA GLU A 39 3.28 -20.89 -9.90
C GLU A 39 3.18 -20.17 -8.55
N THR A 40 2.74 -18.90 -8.57
CA THR A 40 2.74 -18.03 -7.39
C THR A 40 1.45 -18.07 -6.60
N GLY A 41 0.32 -18.49 -7.20
CA GLY A 41 -1.01 -18.38 -6.59
C GLY A 41 -1.09 -18.97 -5.19
N THR A 42 -0.63 -20.22 -5.01
CA THR A 42 -0.61 -20.86 -3.67
C THR A 42 0.23 -20.07 -2.67
N ASN A 43 1.40 -19.56 -3.07
CA ASN A 43 2.25 -18.75 -2.20
C ASN A 43 1.64 -17.38 -1.90
N SER A 44 0.94 -16.77 -2.86
CA SER A 44 0.21 -15.51 -2.64
C SER A 44 -0.87 -15.67 -1.58
N TRP A 45 -1.68 -16.72 -1.66
CA TRP A 45 -2.70 -16.99 -0.65
C TRP A 45 -2.12 -17.40 0.70
N LYS A 46 -1.00 -18.15 0.70
CA LYS A 46 -0.25 -18.46 1.92
C LYS A 46 0.31 -17.20 2.59
N HIS A 47 0.80 -16.25 1.82
CA HIS A 47 1.27 -14.98 2.37
C HIS A 47 0.15 -14.21 3.06
N VAL A 48 -1.03 -14.14 2.42
CA VAL A 48 -2.22 -13.49 3.01
C VAL A 48 -2.64 -14.22 4.29
N GLU A 49 -2.58 -15.55 4.31
CA GLU A 49 -2.83 -16.37 5.50
C GLU A 49 -1.87 -16.04 6.66
N GLU A 50 -0.57 -15.88 6.37
CA GLU A 50 0.43 -15.45 7.37
C GLU A 50 0.16 -14.03 7.89
N LEU A 51 -0.23 -13.10 7.01
CA LEU A 51 -0.60 -11.73 7.39
C LEU A 51 -1.85 -11.68 8.28
N ILE A 52 -2.84 -12.54 8.01
CA ILE A 52 -4.03 -12.68 8.86
C ILE A 52 -3.62 -13.22 10.23
N GLU A 53 -2.79 -14.26 10.27
CA GLU A 53 -2.38 -14.85 11.55
C GLU A 53 -1.56 -13.88 12.41
N GLU A 54 -0.65 -13.12 11.80
CA GLU A 54 0.04 -12.02 12.47
C GLU A 54 -0.96 -10.99 13.02
N HIS A 55 -1.92 -10.55 12.20
CA HIS A 55 -2.94 -9.59 12.62
C HIS A 55 -3.79 -10.10 13.79
N ARG A 56 -4.09 -11.40 13.84
CA ARG A 56 -4.82 -12.03 14.96
C ARG A 56 -4.04 -12.00 16.28
N MET A 57 -2.71 -12.00 16.21
CA MET A 57 -1.83 -11.99 17.38
C MET A 57 -1.49 -10.57 17.85
N CYS A 58 -1.62 -9.56 16.98
CA CYS A 58 -1.35 -8.15 17.29
C CYS A 58 -2.62 -7.43 17.78
N ASN A 59 -2.65 -7.03 19.06
CA ASN A 59 -3.81 -6.34 19.66
C ASN A 59 -3.77 -4.79 19.55
N ASP A 60 -2.68 -4.20 19.04
CA ASP A 60 -2.41 -2.76 19.05
C ASP A 60 -2.63 -2.05 17.71
N GLY A 61 -3.14 -2.77 16.69
CA GLY A 61 -3.34 -2.22 15.34
C GLY A 61 -2.06 -2.00 14.54
N SER A 62 -0.89 -2.43 15.04
CA SER A 62 0.41 -2.20 14.40
C SER A 62 0.80 -3.23 13.33
N SER A 63 -0.01 -4.28 13.14
CA SER A 63 0.28 -5.38 12.21
C SER A 63 0.54 -4.89 10.77
N ARG A 64 1.34 -5.66 10.00
CA ARG A 64 1.59 -5.35 8.58
C ARG A 64 0.30 -5.29 7.75
N LEU A 65 -0.68 -6.14 8.08
CA LEU A 65 -1.98 -6.14 7.39
C LEU A 65 -2.77 -4.85 7.65
N ALA A 66 -2.76 -4.35 8.89
CA ALA A 66 -3.42 -3.08 9.22
C ALA A 66 -2.74 -1.86 8.57
N GLN A 67 -1.41 -1.91 8.40
CA GLN A 67 -0.69 -0.89 7.63
C GLN A 67 -1.04 -0.92 6.14
N ALA A 68 -1.21 -2.11 5.56
CA ALA A 68 -1.59 -2.29 4.16
C ALA A 68 -3.08 -2.00 3.89
N VAL A 69 -3.96 -2.33 4.85
CA VAL A 69 -5.41 -2.16 4.77
C VAL A 69 -5.90 -1.52 6.08
N PRO A 70 -5.91 -0.18 6.19
CA PRO A 70 -6.26 0.52 7.43
C PRO A 70 -7.69 0.26 7.93
N THR A 71 -8.62 -0.12 7.04
CA THR A 71 -10.00 -0.46 7.41
C THR A 71 -10.18 -1.93 7.82
N ILE A 72 -9.09 -2.70 7.98
CA ILE A 72 -9.19 -4.12 8.30
C ILE A 72 -9.81 -4.33 9.69
N GLY A 73 -10.79 -5.22 9.78
CA GLY A 73 -11.39 -5.64 11.05
C GLY A 73 -10.67 -6.85 11.66
N GLN A 74 -11.09 -7.22 12.87
CA GLN A 74 -10.54 -8.38 13.57
C GLN A 74 -10.89 -9.70 12.86
N PHE A 75 -9.95 -10.64 12.85
CA PHE A 75 -10.19 -12.02 12.42
C PHE A 75 -10.34 -12.94 13.66
N PHE A 76 -11.44 -13.68 13.74
CA PHE A 76 -11.70 -14.55 14.89
C PHE A 76 -11.17 -15.97 14.70
N THR A 77 -10.95 -16.39 13.45
CA THR A 77 -10.50 -17.75 13.09
C THR A 77 -9.29 -17.69 12.15
N PRO A 78 -8.40 -18.70 12.19
CA PRO A 78 -7.38 -18.86 11.16
C PRO A 78 -8.07 -19.23 9.84
N LEU A 79 -7.63 -18.67 8.73
CA LEU A 79 -8.23 -18.94 7.41
C LEU A 79 -7.24 -19.75 6.56
N PRO A 80 -7.54 -21.01 6.20
CA PRO A 80 -6.67 -21.87 5.39
C PRO A 80 -6.74 -21.49 3.90
N LEU A 81 -6.30 -20.28 3.57
CA LEU A 81 -6.43 -19.69 2.23
C LEU A 81 -5.62 -20.45 1.18
N ALA A 82 -4.42 -20.93 1.51
CA ALA A 82 -3.60 -21.65 0.54
C ALA A 82 -4.25 -22.97 0.07
N ALA A 83 -4.79 -23.74 1.02
CA ALA A 83 -5.51 -24.97 0.74
C ALA A 83 -6.85 -24.70 0.05
N THR A 84 -7.56 -23.64 0.46
CA THR A 84 -8.81 -23.22 -0.16
C THR A 84 -8.61 -22.80 -1.61
N TRP A 85 -7.55 -22.03 -1.89
CA TRP A 85 -7.17 -21.66 -3.26
C TRP A 85 -6.90 -22.89 -4.12
N GLN A 86 -6.13 -23.86 -3.65
CA GLN A 86 -5.84 -25.08 -4.43
C GLN A 86 -7.11 -25.83 -4.81
N ALA A 87 -8.06 -25.96 -3.87
CA ALA A 87 -9.34 -26.62 -4.13
C ALA A 87 -10.30 -25.76 -4.98
N PHE A 88 -10.23 -24.45 -4.88
CA PHE A 88 -11.01 -23.53 -5.71
C PHE A 88 -10.48 -23.53 -7.16
N ASP A 89 -9.16 -23.42 -7.32
CA ASP A 89 -8.49 -23.39 -8.62
C ASP A 89 -8.58 -24.73 -9.36
N SER A 90 -8.56 -25.87 -8.65
CA SER A 90 -8.77 -27.17 -9.28
C SER A 90 -10.17 -27.31 -9.90
N ARG A 91 -11.20 -26.69 -9.29
CA ARG A 91 -12.58 -26.68 -9.77
C ARG A 91 -12.82 -25.62 -10.85
N HIS A 92 -12.29 -24.41 -10.67
CA HIS A 92 -12.62 -23.25 -11.50
C HIS A 92 -11.52 -22.83 -12.49
N CYS A 93 -10.35 -23.47 -12.43
CA CYS A 93 -9.20 -23.23 -13.32
C CYS A 93 -8.88 -21.73 -13.50
N VAL A 94 -8.90 -20.96 -12.42
CA VAL A 94 -8.65 -19.51 -12.43
C VAL A 94 -7.24 -19.21 -12.90
N SER A 95 -6.26 -19.98 -12.42
CA SER A 95 -4.84 -19.83 -12.75
C SER A 95 -4.50 -20.16 -14.21
N LYS A 96 -5.39 -20.84 -14.93
CA LYS A 96 -5.20 -21.20 -16.35
C LYS A 96 -5.71 -20.13 -17.32
N ARG A 97 -6.34 -19.07 -16.81
CA ARG A 97 -6.88 -17.99 -17.65
C ARG A 97 -5.76 -17.12 -18.17
N VAL A 98 -5.89 -16.70 -19.42
CA VAL A 98 -4.89 -15.85 -20.10
C VAL A 98 -5.32 -14.38 -20.14
N PHE A 99 -6.63 -14.11 -20.31
CA PHE A 99 -7.14 -12.75 -20.56
C PHE A 99 -7.99 -12.18 -19.43
N VAL A 100 -8.47 -13.03 -18.51
CA VAL A 100 -9.38 -12.64 -17.43
C VAL A 100 -8.74 -12.95 -16.09
N GLN A 101 -8.31 -11.88 -15.41
CA GLN A 101 -7.75 -11.96 -14.06
C GLN A 101 -8.78 -12.41 -13.02
N PRO A 102 -8.35 -12.87 -11.83
CA PRO A 102 -9.25 -13.14 -10.72
C PRO A 102 -10.14 -11.92 -10.41
N SER A 103 -11.45 -12.15 -10.40
CA SER A 103 -12.44 -11.11 -10.13
C SER A 103 -12.62 -10.89 -8.62
N PHE A 104 -13.18 -9.74 -8.27
CA PHE A 104 -13.56 -9.43 -6.88
C PHE A 104 -14.46 -10.54 -6.27
N ASN A 105 -15.41 -11.05 -7.06
CA ASN A 105 -16.34 -12.08 -6.59
C ASN A 105 -15.66 -13.42 -6.31
N GLU A 106 -14.66 -13.80 -7.11
CA GLU A 106 -13.94 -15.06 -6.90
C GLU A 106 -13.09 -15.00 -5.64
N ILE A 107 -12.41 -13.87 -5.40
CA ILE A 107 -11.67 -13.64 -4.16
C ILE A 107 -12.63 -13.69 -2.96
N ARG A 108 -13.81 -13.06 -3.06
CA ARG A 108 -14.87 -13.16 -2.05
C ARG A 108 -15.29 -14.60 -1.80
N TRP A 109 -15.51 -15.41 -2.84
CA TRP A 109 -15.89 -16.81 -2.71
C TRP A 109 -14.80 -17.64 -2.02
N ILE A 110 -13.53 -17.41 -2.35
CA ILE A 110 -12.39 -18.07 -1.70
C ILE A 110 -12.34 -17.71 -0.21
N LEU A 111 -12.53 -16.45 0.15
CA LEU A 111 -12.57 -16.02 1.55
C LEU A 111 -13.75 -16.65 2.31
N ASN A 112 -14.94 -16.66 1.70
CA ASN A 112 -16.12 -17.31 2.27
C ASN A 112 -15.88 -18.81 2.49
N GLU A 113 -15.31 -19.51 1.51
CA GLU A 113 -15.01 -20.93 1.64
C GLU A 113 -13.93 -21.20 2.70
N ALA A 114 -12.93 -20.34 2.80
CA ALA A 114 -11.89 -20.45 3.83
C ALA A 114 -12.47 -20.27 5.25
N GLN A 115 -13.42 -19.36 5.43
CA GLN A 115 -14.13 -19.20 6.70
C GLN A 115 -14.93 -20.46 7.08
N VAL A 116 -15.62 -21.09 6.13
CA VAL A 116 -16.33 -22.36 6.37
C VAL A 116 -15.35 -23.48 6.73
N ARG A 117 -14.28 -23.63 5.97
CA ARG A 117 -13.22 -24.64 6.22
C ARG A 117 -12.52 -24.43 7.56
N ALA A 118 -12.45 -23.21 8.07
CA ALA A 118 -11.90 -22.93 9.40
C ALA A 118 -12.67 -23.64 10.52
N PHE A 119 -14.00 -23.83 10.37
CA PHE A 119 -14.81 -24.58 11.32
C PHE A 119 -14.60 -26.09 11.20
N GLU A 120 -14.30 -26.59 9.99
CA GLU A 120 -13.99 -28.00 9.72
C GLU A 120 -12.64 -28.43 10.32
N MET A 121 -11.62 -27.57 10.25
CA MET A 121 -10.27 -27.90 10.73
C MET A 121 -10.17 -28.04 12.26
N LYS A 122 -11.01 -27.33 13.02
CA LYS A 122 -11.11 -27.49 14.48
C LYS A 122 -11.65 -28.85 14.91
N THR A 123 -12.37 -29.56 14.04
CA THR A 123 -12.95 -30.89 14.31
C THR A 123 -11.90 -32.00 14.32
N SER A 124 -10.75 -31.79 13.66
CA SER A 124 -9.67 -32.78 13.53
C SER A 124 -8.68 -32.84 14.70
N GLU A 125 -8.74 -31.91 15.67
CA GLU A 125 -7.84 -31.87 16.85
C GLU A 125 -8.41 -32.60 18.10
N GLY A 126 -9.28 -33.60 17.90
CA GLY A 126 -9.70 -34.52 18.96
C GLY A 126 -11.06 -34.24 19.62
N SER A 127 -11.85 -33.29 19.10
CA SER A 127 -13.25 -33.05 19.50
C SER A 127 -14.20 -33.59 18.43
N ASN A 128 -15.00 -34.60 18.77
CA ASN A 128 -16.03 -35.19 17.88
C ASN A 128 -17.24 -34.25 17.62
N ARG A 129 -17.13 -32.95 17.90
CA ARG A 129 -18.17 -31.93 17.69
C ARG A 129 -17.66 -30.79 16.82
N SER A 130 -18.48 -30.41 15.83
CA SER A 130 -18.34 -29.17 15.06
C SER A 130 -18.13 -27.99 16.00
N SER A 131 -17.16 -27.13 15.67
CA SER A 131 -16.85 -25.92 16.43
C SER A 131 -17.87 -24.78 16.23
N LEU A 132 -18.80 -24.94 15.28
CA LEU A 132 -19.85 -23.97 15.01
C LEU A 132 -21.04 -24.18 15.95
N GLU A 133 -21.31 -23.19 16.79
CA GLU A 133 -22.39 -23.24 17.79
C GLU A 133 -23.57 -22.32 17.45
N PHE A 134 -23.31 -21.29 16.65
CA PHE A 134 -24.29 -20.25 16.34
C PHE A 134 -24.14 -19.69 14.92
N VAL A 135 -25.26 -19.57 14.21
CA VAL A 135 -25.35 -18.92 12.90
C VAL A 135 -26.40 -17.82 12.98
N SER A 136 -26.04 -16.61 12.55
CA SER A 136 -26.97 -15.52 12.37
C SER A 136 -27.11 -15.19 10.89
N PHE A 137 -28.34 -14.97 10.45
CA PHE A 137 -28.66 -14.50 9.11
C PHE A 137 -29.17 -13.07 9.21
N ASP A 138 -28.69 -12.21 8.33
CA ASP A 138 -29.43 -11.03 7.99
C ASP A 138 -30.75 -11.43 7.31
N GLY A 139 -31.86 -10.85 7.74
CA GLY A 139 -33.15 -11.12 7.11
C GLY A 139 -33.26 -10.48 5.76
N ASP A 140 -32.92 -9.20 5.72
CA ASP A 140 -33.18 -8.36 4.58
C ASP A 140 -32.10 -8.61 3.51
N CYS A 141 -32.54 -8.93 2.29
CA CYS A 141 -31.72 -9.27 1.12
C CYS A 141 -30.82 -10.51 1.21
N THR A 142 -30.74 -11.20 2.35
CA THR A 142 -30.07 -12.51 2.47
C THR A 142 -31.06 -13.66 2.52
N LEU A 143 -32.10 -13.59 3.37
CA LEU A 143 -33.15 -14.63 3.47
C LEU A 143 -34.35 -14.35 2.56
N TYR A 144 -34.67 -13.08 2.35
CA TYR A 144 -35.73 -12.63 1.45
C TYR A 144 -35.37 -11.28 0.86
N SER A 145 -35.83 -10.99 -0.37
CA SER A 145 -35.64 -9.66 -0.94
C SER A 145 -36.36 -8.60 -0.10
N ASP A 146 -35.90 -7.35 -0.21
CA ASP A 146 -36.53 -6.23 0.47
C ASP A 146 -38.05 -6.14 0.21
N GLY A 147 -38.81 -5.92 1.29
CA GLY A 147 -40.28 -5.92 1.28
C GLY A 147 -40.97 -7.27 1.00
N LYS A 148 -40.23 -8.37 0.79
CA LYS A 148 -40.82 -9.71 0.54
C LYS A 148 -40.83 -10.59 1.78
N ASN A 149 -41.57 -11.70 1.66
CA ASN A 149 -41.62 -12.79 2.63
C ASN A 149 -40.68 -13.93 2.18
N PHE A 150 -40.22 -14.71 3.16
CA PHE A 150 -39.43 -15.92 2.93
C PHE A 150 -40.23 -16.95 2.13
N ASN A 151 -39.64 -17.45 1.04
CA ASN A 151 -40.25 -18.48 0.19
C ASN A 151 -39.20 -19.36 -0.50
N ASP A 152 -38.20 -19.85 0.25
CA ASP A 152 -37.19 -20.79 -0.25
C ASP A 152 -37.22 -22.10 0.56
N PRO A 153 -37.85 -23.18 0.03
CA PRO A 153 -37.90 -24.44 0.75
C PRO A 153 -36.54 -25.10 0.89
N VAL A 154 -35.60 -24.92 -0.05
CA VAL A 154 -34.27 -25.55 0.01
C VAL A 154 -33.48 -24.97 1.18
N LEU A 155 -33.46 -23.64 1.28
CA LEU A 155 -32.80 -22.94 2.38
C LEU A 155 -33.47 -23.25 3.73
N ALA A 156 -34.80 -23.38 3.77
CA ALA A 156 -35.50 -23.79 5.00
C ALA A 156 -35.06 -25.18 5.50
N HIS A 157 -34.88 -26.15 4.59
CA HIS A 157 -34.37 -27.47 4.97
C HIS A 157 -32.91 -27.42 5.43
N GLN A 158 -32.08 -26.53 4.88
CA GLN A 158 -30.71 -26.33 5.35
C GLN A 158 -30.68 -25.74 6.77
N ILE A 159 -31.54 -24.76 7.06
CA ILE A 159 -31.70 -24.20 8.41
C ILE A 159 -32.14 -25.30 9.38
N LEU A 160 -33.10 -26.14 8.99
CA LEU A 160 -33.53 -27.27 9.81
C LEU A 160 -32.37 -28.23 10.14
N ARG A 161 -31.52 -28.58 9.17
CA ARG A 161 -30.33 -29.41 9.39
C ARG A 161 -29.35 -28.79 10.39
N LEU A 162 -29.16 -27.46 10.35
CA LEU A 162 -28.33 -26.76 11.33
C LEU A 162 -28.93 -26.88 12.75
N LEU A 163 -30.23 -26.67 12.89
CA LEU A 163 -30.93 -26.80 14.17
C LEU A 163 -30.83 -28.23 14.72
N GLU A 164 -31.01 -29.24 13.86
CA GLU A 164 -30.87 -30.67 14.20
C GLU A 164 -29.45 -31.02 14.63
N ALA A 165 -28.43 -30.43 14.00
CA ALA A 165 -27.03 -30.58 14.35
C ALA A 165 -26.63 -29.92 15.68
N GLY A 166 -27.54 -29.22 16.36
CA GLY A 166 -27.25 -28.55 17.63
C GLY A 166 -26.88 -27.08 17.51
N VAL A 167 -26.84 -26.54 16.29
CA VAL A 167 -26.49 -25.14 16.04
C VAL A 167 -27.68 -24.24 16.34
N ARG A 168 -27.45 -23.15 17.05
CA ARG A 168 -28.47 -22.09 17.25
C ARG A 168 -28.52 -21.22 16.01
N VAL A 169 -29.72 -20.94 15.51
CA VAL A 169 -29.92 -20.10 14.32
C VAL A 169 -30.71 -18.86 14.70
N ALA A 170 -30.20 -17.68 14.35
CA ALA A 170 -30.92 -16.43 14.54
C ALA A 170 -31.13 -15.70 13.22
N LEU A 171 -32.27 -15.06 13.09
CA LEU A 171 -32.58 -14.10 12.06
C LEU A 171 -32.50 -12.69 12.64
N VAL A 172 -31.69 -11.81 12.08
CA VAL A 172 -31.58 -10.40 12.50
C VAL A 172 -32.09 -9.51 11.38
N THR A 173 -33.11 -8.70 11.62
CA THR A 173 -33.76 -7.88 10.58
C THR A 173 -33.95 -6.44 11.04
N ALA A 174 -33.83 -5.48 10.11
CA ALA A 174 -34.13 -4.08 10.38
C ALA A 174 -35.63 -3.86 10.62
N ALA A 175 -36.49 -4.77 10.16
CA ALA A 175 -37.92 -4.69 10.40
C ALA A 175 -38.23 -4.77 11.91
N GLY A 176 -38.56 -3.64 12.52
CA GLY A 176 -39.03 -3.54 13.90
C GLY A 176 -40.55 -3.40 13.98
N TYR A 177 -41.21 -4.40 14.55
CA TYR A 177 -42.66 -4.44 14.80
C TYR A 177 -43.02 -4.51 16.30
N GLY A 178 -42.09 -4.18 17.20
CA GLY A 178 -42.26 -4.47 18.62
C GLY A 178 -42.27 -5.97 18.89
N TYR A 179 -42.93 -6.38 19.98
CA TYR A 179 -43.17 -7.79 20.32
C TYR A 179 -44.43 -8.38 19.64
N ASP A 180 -44.93 -7.76 18.56
CA ASP A 180 -46.03 -8.29 17.74
C ASP A 180 -45.55 -9.45 16.85
N ALA A 181 -45.50 -10.65 17.44
CA ALA A 181 -45.03 -11.88 16.81
C ALA A 181 -45.70 -12.19 15.46
N ALA A 182 -47.00 -11.91 15.34
CA ALA A 182 -47.78 -12.23 14.13
C ALA A 182 -47.24 -11.52 12.87
N ARG A 183 -46.65 -10.33 13.01
CA ARG A 183 -46.06 -9.61 11.87
C ARG A 183 -44.77 -10.27 11.38
N TYR A 184 -43.92 -10.74 12.29
CA TYR A 184 -42.71 -11.49 11.94
C TYR A 184 -43.07 -12.86 11.35
N GLU A 185 -44.07 -13.54 11.90
CA GLU A 185 -44.55 -14.82 11.38
C GLU A 185 -45.01 -14.71 9.92
N ARG A 186 -45.72 -13.63 9.54
CA ARG A 186 -46.09 -13.39 8.13
C ARG A 186 -44.89 -13.26 7.20
N ARG A 187 -43.79 -12.65 7.64
CA ARG A 187 -42.56 -12.58 6.83
C ARG A 187 -41.88 -13.94 6.70
N LEU A 188 -42.05 -14.82 7.68
CA LEU A 188 -41.39 -16.13 7.75
C LEU A 188 -42.29 -17.31 7.42
N ASP A 189 -43.49 -17.07 6.91
CA ASP A 189 -44.50 -18.11 6.69
C ASP A 189 -43.95 -19.32 5.90
N GLY A 190 -43.17 -19.09 4.85
CA GLY A 190 -42.55 -20.18 4.09
C GLY A 190 -41.58 -21.04 4.92
N LEU A 191 -40.81 -20.43 5.82
CA LEU A 191 -39.87 -21.12 6.71
C LEU A 191 -40.64 -21.88 7.80
N LEU A 192 -41.60 -21.21 8.44
CA LEU A 192 -42.41 -21.77 9.52
C LEU A 192 -43.24 -22.97 9.04
N ARG A 193 -43.76 -22.93 7.80
CA ARG A 193 -44.43 -24.09 7.20
C ARG A 193 -43.53 -25.30 7.07
N VAL A 194 -42.30 -25.14 6.59
CA VAL A 194 -41.33 -26.24 6.47
C VAL A 194 -40.96 -26.78 7.86
N LEU A 195 -40.67 -25.89 8.82
CA LEU A 195 -40.32 -26.28 10.19
C LEU A 195 -41.48 -26.92 10.96
N GLY A 196 -42.73 -26.52 10.68
CA GLY A 196 -43.94 -27.07 11.30
C GLY A 196 -44.38 -28.42 10.71
N VAL A 197 -44.10 -28.65 9.43
CA VAL A 197 -44.32 -29.96 8.77
C VAL A 197 -43.25 -30.97 9.16
N ALA A 198 -42.02 -30.51 9.42
CA ALA A 198 -40.96 -31.36 9.94
C ALA A 198 -41.31 -31.90 11.33
N ASP A 199 -41.10 -33.19 11.57
CA ASP A 199 -41.26 -33.83 12.89
C ASP A 199 -40.11 -33.47 13.85
N ALA A 200 -39.72 -32.20 13.86
CA ALA A 200 -38.64 -31.69 14.69
C ALA A 200 -39.07 -31.66 16.16
N SER A 201 -38.15 -32.06 17.05
CA SER A 201 -38.38 -32.01 18.48
C SER A 201 -38.61 -30.56 18.95
N PRO A 202 -39.42 -30.32 20.00
CA PRO A 202 -39.59 -28.97 20.57
C PRO A 202 -38.26 -28.33 20.98
N GLN A 203 -37.29 -29.13 21.43
CA GLN A 203 -35.95 -28.66 21.79
C GLN A 203 -35.14 -28.18 20.57
N THR A 204 -35.31 -28.83 19.42
CA THR A 204 -34.69 -28.43 18.15
C THR A 204 -35.25 -27.10 17.68
N LEU A 205 -36.58 -26.92 17.71
CA LEU A 205 -37.23 -25.68 17.27
C LEU A 205 -36.86 -24.48 18.14
N ARG A 206 -36.73 -24.67 19.46
CA ARG A 206 -36.30 -23.64 20.42
C ARG A 206 -34.88 -23.11 20.18
N ARG A 207 -34.11 -23.69 19.26
CA ARG A 207 -32.80 -23.15 18.83
C ARG A 207 -32.92 -22.08 17.74
N PHE A 208 -34.13 -21.78 17.26
CA PHE A 208 -34.38 -20.73 16.27
C PHE A 208 -34.87 -19.44 16.94
N PHE A 209 -34.24 -18.32 16.57
CA PHE A 209 -34.49 -16.99 17.13
C PHE A 209 -34.72 -15.94 16.04
N VAL A 210 -35.46 -14.88 16.38
CA VAL A 210 -35.65 -13.70 15.54
C VAL A 210 -35.35 -12.47 16.37
N VAL A 211 -34.47 -11.60 15.88
CA VAL A 211 -34.17 -10.29 16.43
C VAL A 211 -34.71 -9.24 15.47
N GLY A 212 -35.79 -8.57 15.90
CA GLY A 212 -36.45 -7.50 15.16
C GLY A 212 -35.93 -6.12 15.54
N GLY A 213 -36.02 -5.18 14.59
CA GLY A 213 -35.52 -3.82 14.77
C GLY A 213 -34.02 -3.80 15.08
N GLU A 214 -33.24 -4.60 14.36
CA GLU A 214 -31.79 -4.82 14.48
C GLU A 214 -31.31 -5.46 15.79
N SER A 215 -31.65 -4.89 16.93
CA SER A 215 -31.26 -5.38 18.26
C SER A 215 -32.36 -5.25 19.32
N ASN A 216 -33.54 -4.75 18.94
CA ASN A 216 -34.54 -4.27 19.90
C ASN A 216 -35.50 -5.36 20.42
N TYR A 217 -35.88 -6.34 19.59
CA TYR A 217 -36.96 -7.28 19.95
C TYR A 217 -36.55 -8.73 19.72
N LEU A 218 -36.39 -9.52 20.77
CA LEU A 218 -36.09 -10.96 20.66
C LEU A 218 -37.37 -11.81 20.69
N LEU A 219 -37.52 -12.67 19.69
CA LEU A 219 -38.52 -13.72 19.64
C LEU A 219 -37.86 -15.09 19.47
N GLN A 220 -38.48 -16.11 20.04
CA GLN A 220 -38.02 -17.50 19.95
C GLN A 220 -39.13 -18.39 19.37
N LEU A 221 -38.75 -19.35 18.54
CA LEU A 221 -39.70 -20.31 18.00
C LEU A 221 -40.09 -21.37 19.05
N ASP A 222 -41.39 -21.64 19.21
CA ASP A 222 -41.91 -22.73 20.05
C ASP A 222 -43.15 -23.40 19.42
N LYS A 223 -43.54 -24.57 19.94
CA LYS A 223 -44.81 -25.24 19.57
C LYS A 223 -45.95 -24.74 20.46
N ARG A 224 -47.10 -24.39 19.88
CA ARG A 224 -48.28 -24.00 20.67
C ARG A 224 -48.80 -25.18 21.51
N PRO A 225 -49.07 -24.99 22.82
CA PRO A 225 -49.67 -26.04 23.65
C PRO A 225 -51.14 -26.29 23.22
N GLY A 226 -51.51 -27.56 22.96
CA GLY A 226 -52.90 -27.99 22.71
C GLY A 226 -53.25 -28.43 21.27
N SER A 227 -52.31 -28.42 20.32
CA SER A 227 -52.56 -28.87 18.94
C SER A 227 -52.35 -30.39 18.81
N HIS A 228 -53.45 -31.16 18.75
CA HIS A 228 -53.42 -32.62 18.60
C HIS A 228 -53.25 -33.14 17.16
N HIS A 229 -53.22 -32.27 16.13
CA HIS A 229 -52.93 -32.66 14.73
C HIS A 229 -52.12 -31.56 14.02
N ASN A 230 -51.00 -31.93 13.37
CA ASN A 230 -50.05 -31.09 12.63
C ASN A 230 -49.64 -29.77 13.32
N GLY A 231 -48.54 -29.85 14.08
CA GLY A 231 -48.02 -28.82 14.98
C GLY A 231 -47.81 -27.44 14.34
N THR A 232 -48.70 -26.52 14.66
CA THR A 232 -48.50 -25.10 14.34
C THR A 232 -47.39 -24.53 15.23
N VAL A 233 -46.27 -24.15 14.64
CA VAL A 233 -45.17 -23.44 15.30
C VAL A 233 -45.49 -21.94 15.38
N SER A 234 -45.02 -21.25 16.42
CA SER A 234 -45.22 -19.80 16.59
C SER A 234 -44.02 -19.14 17.27
N LEU A 235 -43.89 -17.83 17.08
CA LEU A 235 -42.87 -17.01 17.73
C LEU A 235 -43.38 -16.49 19.08
N VAL A 236 -42.56 -16.67 20.11
CA VAL A 236 -42.83 -16.25 21.50
C VAL A 236 -41.87 -15.12 21.87
N PRO A 237 -42.36 -13.95 22.34
CA PRO A 237 -41.52 -12.87 22.85
C PRO A 237 -40.62 -13.32 24.02
N ARG A 238 -39.37 -12.86 24.04
CA ARG A 238 -38.40 -13.11 25.11
C ARG A 238 -37.93 -11.83 25.81
N SER A 239 -38.86 -10.89 26.01
CA SER A 239 -38.60 -9.62 26.71
C SER A 239 -38.14 -9.82 28.16
N ASP A 240 -38.52 -10.95 28.77
CA ASP A 240 -38.14 -11.36 30.13
C ASP A 240 -36.63 -11.49 30.35
N VAL A 241 -35.86 -11.75 29.29
CA VAL A 241 -34.40 -11.89 29.39
C VAL A 241 -33.68 -10.89 28.49
N TRP A 242 -34.25 -10.57 27.33
CA TRP A 242 -33.58 -9.71 26.35
C TRP A 242 -33.46 -8.27 26.83
N ASP A 243 -34.54 -7.70 27.38
CA ASP A 243 -34.59 -6.28 27.77
C ASP A 243 -33.74 -5.98 29.02
N GLU A 244 -33.36 -7.01 29.77
CA GLU A 244 -32.46 -6.93 30.93
C GLU A 244 -30.96 -6.92 30.54
N LEU A 245 -30.62 -7.25 29.28
CA LEU A 245 -29.24 -7.26 28.84
C LEU A 245 -28.71 -5.84 28.64
N ALA A 246 -27.68 -5.47 29.40
CA ALA A 246 -27.06 -4.15 29.34
C ALA A 246 -26.59 -3.73 27.93
N ILE A 247 -26.22 -4.70 27.07
CA ILE A 247 -25.74 -4.42 25.71
C ILE A 247 -26.85 -3.94 24.76
N VAL A 248 -28.12 -4.28 25.02
CA VAL A 248 -29.27 -3.88 24.21
C VAL A 248 -30.18 -2.86 24.92
N HIS A 249 -29.91 -2.59 26.20
CA HIS A 249 -30.63 -1.62 27.00
C HIS A 249 -30.01 -0.22 26.86
N PHE A 250 -30.80 0.73 26.35
CA PHE A 250 -30.41 2.14 26.21
C PHE A 250 -31.37 3.04 26.99
N PRO A 251 -30.88 4.04 27.76
CA PRO A 251 -31.73 4.97 28.52
C PRO A 251 -32.74 5.66 27.61
N ASP A 252 -34.02 5.67 28.02
CA ASP A 252 -35.10 6.22 27.20
C ASP A 252 -34.92 7.72 26.91
N SER A 253 -34.31 8.48 27.82
CA SER A 253 -33.97 9.90 27.59
C SER A 253 -33.04 10.10 26.39
N ASP A 254 -32.04 9.24 26.27
CA ASP A 254 -30.99 9.34 25.27
C ASP A 254 -31.52 8.87 23.90
N VAL A 255 -32.39 7.87 23.92
CA VAL A 255 -33.11 7.34 22.76
C VAL A 255 -34.02 8.40 22.18
N GLU A 256 -34.83 9.05 23.02
CA GLU A 256 -35.72 10.14 22.57
C GLU A 256 -34.92 11.32 22.01
N THR A 257 -33.82 11.70 22.68
CA THR A 257 -32.93 12.77 22.19
C THR A 257 -32.36 12.44 20.79
N LEU A 258 -31.90 11.21 20.58
CA LEU A 258 -31.38 10.76 19.29
C LEU A 258 -32.46 10.80 18.20
N LEU A 259 -33.65 10.28 18.50
CA LEU A 259 -34.77 10.27 17.56
C LEU A 259 -35.30 11.67 17.26
N ASP A 260 -35.27 12.60 18.22
CA ASP A 260 -35.65 14.01 18.02
C ASP A 260 -34.71 14.72 17.04
N VAL A 261 -33.40 14.52 17.19
CA VAL A 261 -32.40 15.12 16.28
C VAL A 261 -32.54 14.52 14.88
N ALA A 262 -32.73 13.20 14.79
CA ALA A 262 -32.98 12.53 13.51
C ALA A 262 -34.28 13.04 12.85
N GLU A 263 -35.36 13.22 13.63
CA GLU A 263 -36.64 13.74 13.14
C GLU A 263 -36.50 15.15 12.57
N ALA A 264 -35.81 16.04 13.31
CA ALA A 264 -35.59 17.41 12.87
C ALA A 264 -34.81 17.45 11.53
N SER A 265 -33.77 16.62 11.41
CA SER A 265 -32.96 16.51 10.19
C SER A 265 -33.78 15.96 9.00
N ILE A 266 -34.60 14.93 9.23
CA ILE A 266 -35.52 14.39 8.21
C ILE A 266 -36.54 15.44 7.78
N ARG A 267 -37.15 16.16 8.72
CA ARG A 267 -38.13 17.21 8.40
C ARG A 267 -37.52 18.36 7.61
N GLN A 268 -36.30 18.74 7.93
CA GLN A 268 -35.55 19.73 7.14
C GLN A 268 -35.29 19.21 5.72
N ALA A 269 -34.91 17.94 5.56
CA ALA A 269 -34.71 17.33 4.25
C ALA A 269 -36.00 17.28 3.42
N ILE A 270 -37.16 16.98 4.03
CA ILE A 270 -38.47 17.04 3.35
C ILE A 270 -38.72 18.45 2.78
N PHE A 271 -38.45 19.48 3.57
CA PHE A 271 -38.63 20.88 3.17
C PHE A 271 -37.67 21.26 2.05
N ASP A 272 -36.37 21.01 2.22
CA ASP A 272 -35.33 21.40 1.25
C ASP A 272 -35.47 20.69 -0.10
N PHE A 273 -35.94 19.43 -0.10
CA PHE A 273 -36.10 18.62 -1.31
C PHE A 273 -37.51 18.69 -1.89
N ASN A 274 -38.41 19.44 -1.27
CA ASN A 274 -39.81 19.56 -1.67
C ASN A 274 -40.47 18.18 -1.87
N LEU A 275 -40.34 17.30 -0.87
CA LEU A 275 -40.92 15.95 -0.90
C LEU A 275 -42.40 15.99 -0.52
N ASP A 276 -43.22 16.50 -1.42
CA ASP A 276 -44.66 16.72 -1.20
C ASP A 276 -45.40 15.41 -0.88
N GLY A 277 -46.10 15.39 0.25
CA GLY A 277 -46.83 14.21 0.74
C GLY A 277 -45.95 13.15 1.42
N ALA A 278 -44.65 13.41 1.62
CA ALA A 278 -43.80 12.52 2.40
C ALA A 278 -44.26 12.45 3.87
N ARG A 279 -44.19 11.25 4.43
CA ARG A 279 -44.68 10.95 5.78
C ARG A 279 -43.51 10.56 6.68
N VAL A 280 -43.40 11.23 7.82
CA VAL A 280 -42.49 10.81 8.90
C VAL A 280 -43.22 9.82 9.79
N ILE A 281 -42.60 8.66 10.05
CA ILE A 281 -43.12 7.61 10.92
C ILE A 281 -42.16 7.47 12.10
N ARG A 282 -42.61 7.87 13.30
CA ARG A 282 -41.87 7.65 14.54
C ARG A 282 -42.36 6.38 15.24
N LYS A 283 -41.42 5.55 15.66
CA LYS A 283 -41.60 4.33 16.46
C LYS A 283 -40.80 4.49 17.78
N PRO A 284 -41.02 3.64 18.80
CA PRO A 284 -40.30 3.74 20.07
C PRO A 284 -38.76 3.64 19.97
N ARG A 285 -38.24 2.97 18.93
CA ARG A 285 -36.79 2.74 18.74
C ARG A 285 -36.33 3.04 17.31
N ALA A 286 -37.13 3.78 16.55
CA ALA A 286 -36.82 4.06 15.15
C ALA A 286 -37.60 5.25 14.62
N ILE A 287 -37.07 5.93 13.61
CA ILE A 287 -37.79 6.94 12.86
C ILE A 287 -37.51 6.80 11.37
N GLY A 288 -38.54 6.97 10.54
CA GLY A 288 -38.41 6.82 9.10
C GLY A 288 -39.13 7.90 8.30
N LEU A 289 -38.61 8.14 7.11
CA LEU A 289 -39.19 8.95 6.05
C LEU A 289 -39.74 8.03 4.96
N VAL A 290 -41.05 8.09 4.74
CA VAL A 290 -41.72 7.38 3.65
C VAL A 290 -42.24 8.41 2.64
N PRO A 291 -41.51 8.66 1.54
CA PRO A 291 -41.94 9.59 0.51
C PRO A 291 -43.00 8.97 -0.41
N THR A 292 -43.81 9.80 -1.06
CA THR A 292 -44.68 9.43 -2.18
C THR A 292 -43.87 9.20 -3.45
N THR A 293 -42.96 10.13 -3.74
CA THR A 293 -41.98 10.08 -4.82
C THR A 293 -40.69 10.75 -4.36
N ALA A 294 -39.55 10.06 -4.48
CA ALA A 294 -38.24 10.62 -4.22
C ALA A 294 -37.21 10.02 -5.17
N ARG A 295 -36.19 10.80 -5.54
CA ARG A 295 -35.00 10.27 -6.22
C ARG A 295 -34.08 9.62 -5.19
N ARG A 296 -33.36 8.58 -5.61
CA ARG A 296 -32.41 7.87 -4.75
C ARG A 296 -31.37 8.80 -4.13
N GLU A 297 -30.91 9.80 -4.88
CA GLU A 297 -29.95 10.80 -4.43
C GLU A 297 -30.50 11.68 -3.30
N GLN A 298 -31.81 11.98 -3.31
CA GLN A 298 -32.45 12.73 -2.23
C GLN A 298 -32.51 11.90 -0.94
N LEU A 299 -32.74 10.59 -1.06
CA LEU A 299 -32.73 9.67 0.08
C LEU A 299 -31.31 9.44 0.62
N ASP A 300 -30.32 9.24 -0.26
CA ASP A 300 -28.91 9.12 0.12
C ASP A 300 -28.42 10.41 0.83
N GLU A 301 -28.76 11.59 0.32
CA GLU A 301 -28.43 12.87 0.95
C GLU A 301 -29.14 13.05 2.30
N THR A 302 -30.41 12.63 2.40
CA THR A 302 -31.14 12.65 3.69
C THR A 302 -30.43 11.82 4.75
N VAL A 303 -29.98 10.61 4.39
CA VAL A 303 -29.20 9.74 5.29
C VAL A 303 -27.90 10.41 5.73
N LEU A 304 -27.15 11.01 4.80
CA LEU A 304 -25.89 11.70 5.13
C LEU A 304 -26.10 12.88 6.08
N ARG A 305 -27.17 13.66 5.89
CA ARG A 305 -27.54 14.77 6.77
C ARG A 305 -27.91 14.29 8.17
N VAL A 306 -28.67 13.22 8.27
CA VAL A 306 -29.01 12.60 9.55
C VAL A 306 -27.74 12.10 10.25
N GLN A 307 -26.89 11.35 9.55
CA GLN A 307 -25.62 10.86 10.12
C GLN A 307 -24.72 11.99 10.60
N ASN A 308 -24.67 13.11 9.87
CA ASN A 308 -23.90 14.28 10.28
C ASN A 308 -24.51 14.94 11.52
N ALA A 309 -25.84 15.13 11.56
CA ALA A 309 -26.53 15.70 12.71
C ALA A 309 -26.39 14.83 13.97
N LEU A 310 -26.42 13.50 13.81
CA LEU A 310 -26.27 12.56 14.91
C LEU A 310 -24.83 12.43 15.43
N ARG A 311 -23.82 12.90 14.69
CA ARG A 311 -22.41 12.84 15.12
C ARG A 311 -22.14 13.72 16.35
N ASP A 312 -22.84 14.85 16.45
CA ASP A 312 -22.63 15.84 17.51
C ASP A 312 -23.56 15.62 18.73
N VAL A 313 -24.39 14.57 18.69
CA VAL A 313 -25.27 14.22 19.80
C VAL A 313 -24.44 13.55 20.91
N PRO A 314 -24.52 14.01 22.17
CA PRO A 314 -23.70 13.51 23.27
C PRO A 314 -24.24 12.17 23.83
N THR A 315 -24.53 11.20 22.96
CA THR A 315 -24.99 9.86 23.35
C THR A 315 -24.06 8.79 22.76
N ASN A 316 -23.80 7.74 23.53
CA ASN A 316 -23.01 6.59 23.09
C ASN A 316 -23.89 5.49 22.47
N ILE A 317 -25.12 5.81 22.09
CA ILE A 317 -26.08 4.84 21.55
C ILE A 317 -25.65 4.47 20.13
N PRO A 318 -25.37 3.18 19.85
CA PRO A 318 -25.20 2.72 18.48
C PRO A 318 -26.50 2.94 17.72
N TYR A 319 -26.42 3.52 16.52
CA TYR A 319 -27.59 3.72 15.65
C TYR A 319 -27.24 3.29 14.23
N CYS A 320 -28.27 3.10 13.41
CA CYS A 320 -28.10 3.06 11.98
C CYS A 320 -29.08 3.96 11.24
N ALA A 321 -28.54 4.84 10.41
CA ALA A 321 -29.30 5.57 9.41
C ALA A 321 -28.99 5.01 8.02
N PHE A 322 -30.02 4.61 7.28
CA PHE A 322 -29.85 3.94 5.99
C PHE A 322 -30.95 4.29 4.97
N ASN A 323 -30.61 4.12 3.69
CA ASN A 323 -31.52 4.30 2.56
C ASN A 323 -32.08 2.93 2.17
N GLY A 324 -33.36 2.67 2.48
CA GLY A 324 -34.09 1.45 2.13
C GLY A 324 -34.47 1.35 0.65
N GLY A 325 -33.96 2.24 -0.21
CA GLY A 325 -34.21 2.27 -1.64
C GLY A 325 -35.39 3.16 -2.01
N ASN A 326 -36.52 3.03 -1.30
CA ASN A 326 -37.72 3.86 -1.48
C ASN A 326 -38.05 4.72 -0.25
N ASP A 327 -37.46 4.42 0.89
CA ASP A 327 -37.64 5.12 2.16
C ASP A 327 -36.29 5.29 2.87
N VAL A 328 -36.28 6.09 3.94
CA VAL A 328 -35.11 6.27 4.81
C VAL A 328 -35.51 5.89 6.22
N TRP A 329 -34.67 5.12 6.90
CA TRP A 329 -34.88 4.73 8.29
C TRP A 329 -33.65 5.03 9.14
N VAL A 330 -33.93 5.36 10.39
CA VAL A 330 -32.96 5.60 11.45
C VAL A 330 -33.38 4.74 12.62
N ASP A 331 -32.67 3.63 12.82
CA ASP A 331 -32.95 2.66 13.86
C ASP A 331 -31.98 2.86 15.03
N VAL A 332 -32.51 2.73 16.25
CA VAL A 332 -31.73 2.72 17.49
C VAL A 332 -31.22 1.31 17.73
N GLY A 333 -29.91 1.17 17.92
CA GLY A 333 -29.20 -0.09 17.86
C GLY A 333 -28.60 -0.35 16.49
N ASN A 334 -27.92 -1.50 16.36
CA ASN A 334 -27.52 -2.03 15.06
C ASN A 334 -27.38 -3.55 15.10
N LYS A 335 -27.24 -4.18 13.93
CA LYS A 335 -27.07 -5.64 13.82
C LYS A 335 -25.89 -6.21 14.65
N LYS A 336 -24.80 -5.46 14.84
CA LYS A 336 -23.68 -5.89 15.71
C LYS A 336 -24.14 -6.04 17.15
N VAL A 337 -24.88 -5.06 17.68
CA VAL A 337 -25.46 -5.12 19.02
C VAL A 337 -26.40 -6.31 19.16
N GLY A 338 -27.25 -6.57 18.16
CA GLY A 338 -28.16 -7.72 18.16
C GLY A 338 -27.42 -9.07 18.20
N VAL A 339 -26.41 -9.25 17.35
CA VAL A 339 -25.59 -10.47 17.33
C VAL A 339 -24.78 -10.63 18.61
N SER A 340 -24.15 -9.55 19.12
CA SER A 340 -23.41 -9.58 20.38
C SER A 340 -24.31 -9.82 21.60
N GLY A 341 -25.55 -9.33 21.59
CA GLY A 341 -26.55 -9.64 22.61
C GLY A 341 -26.88 -11.13 22.65
N LEU A 342 -27.05 -11.77 21.48
CA LEU A 342 -27.25 -13.23 21.41
C LEU A 342 -26.00 -13.99 21.86
N GLN A 343 -24.80 -13.50 21.53
CA GLN A 343 -23.55 -14.09 22.01
C GLN A 343 -23.45 -14.03 23.53
N GLN A 344 -23.77 -12.90 24.14
CA GLN A 344 -23.78 -12.74 25.60
C GLN A 344 -24.86 -13.61 26.26
N LEU A 345 -26.07 -13.65 25.68
CA LEU A 345 -27.19 -14.42 26.21
C LEU A 345 -26.90 -15.93 26.28
N PHE A 346 -26.12 -16.44 25.32
CA PHE A 346 -25.82 -17.87 25.21
C PHE A 346 -24.38 -18.24 25.55
N ASP A 347 -23.59 -17.30 26.09
CA ASP A 347 -22.15 -17.46 26.41
C ASP A 347 -21.34 -17.98 25.21
N LEU A 348 -21.61 -17.44 24.02
CA LEU A 348 -20.98 -17.86 22.78
C LEU A 348 -19.71 -17.07 22.51
N LYS A 349 -18.65 -17.77 22.15
CA LYS A 349 -17.40 -17.14 21.72
C LYS A 349 -17.48 -16.75 20.24
N PRO A 350 -16.99 -15.55 19.84
CA PRO A 350 -16.97 -15.13 18.43
C PRO A 350 -16.37 -16.15 17.43
N PRO A 351 -15.28 -16.89 17.76
CA PRO A 351 -14.71 -17.91 16.85
C PRO A 351 -15.59 -19.15 16.62
N ASN A 352 -16.71 -19.28 17.34
CA ASN A 352 -17.69 -20.38 17.21
C ASN A 352 -19.02 -19.87 16.62
N CYS A 353 -19.06 -18.60 16.21
CA CYS A 353 -20.21 -17.94 15.61
C CYS A 353 -19.97 -17.69 14.12
N LEU A 354 -21.03 -17.62 13.33
CA LEU A 354 -20.98 -17.24 11.93
C LEU A 354 -22.12 -16.29 11.61
N HIS A 355 -21.83 -15.17 10.96
CA HIS A 355 -22.84 -14.25 10.44
C HIS A 355 -22.90 -14.36 8.91
N ILE A 356 -24.11 -14.37 8.35
CA ILE A 356 -24.36 -14.45 6.91
C ILE A 356 -25.16 -13.20 6.53
N GLY A 357 -24.56 -12.33 5.71
CA GLY A 357 -25.17 -11.06 5.28
C GLY A 357 -24.62 -10.58 3.92
N ASP A 358 -25.13 -9.45 3.40
CA ASP A 358 -24.67 -8.86 2.13
C ASP A 358 -24.00 -7.50 2.34
N GLN A 359 -22.74 -7.34 1.93
CA GLN A 359 -22.02 -6.05 2.04
C GLN A 359 -22.39 -5.03 0.98
N PHE A 360 -23.03 -5.43 -0.14
CA PHE A 360 -23.11 -4.59 -1.34
C PHE A 360 -24.30 -3.64 -1.38
N LEU A 361 -25.20 -3.70 -0.41
CA LEU A 361 -26.37 -2.83 -0.37
C LEU A 361 -26.01 -1.47 0.22
N ASN A 362 -26.71 -0.44 -0.26
CA ASN A 362 -26.48 0.97 0.12
C ASN A 362 -26.70 1.26 1.62
N THR A 363 -27.28 0.31 2.35
CA THR A 363 -27.56 0.36 3.77
C THR A 363 -26.35 -0.18 4.53
N GLY A 364 -25.47 0.70 5.00
CA GLY A 364 -24.19 0.37 5.66
C GLY A 364 -24.28 -0.38 7.01
N ASN A 365 -25.32 -1.17 7.23
CA ASN A 365 -25.67 -1.82 8.48
C ASN A 365 -24.94 -3.16 8.72
N ASP A 366 -24.67 -3.91 7.65
CA ASP A 366 -24.09 -5.25 7.74
C ASP A 366 -22.59 -5.27 8.02
N TYR A 367 -21.91 -4.15 7.78
CA TYR A 367 -20.49 -3.99 8.08
C TYR A 367 -20.20 -4.12 9.59
N ALA A 368 -21.13 -3.67 10.43
CA ALA A 368 -20.95 -3.69 11.88
C ALA A 368 -20.85 -5.13 12.42
N ALA A 369 -21.58 -6.09 11.83
CA ALA A 369 -21.60 -7.48 12.27
C ALA A 369 -20.26 -8.22 12.07
N ARG A 370 -19.41 -7.76 11.12
CA ARG A 370 -18.02 -8.25 10.98
C ARG A 370 -17.19 -8.03 12.24
N GLY A 371 -17.54 -7.03 13.04
CA GLY A 371 -16.84 -6.70 14.29
C GLY A 371 -17.16 -7.64 15.46
N CYS A 372 -18.11 -8.57 15.34
CA CYS A 372 -18.48 -9.49 16.43
C CYS A 372 -18.48 -10.97 16.05
N ALA A 373 -18.48 -11.32 14.77
CA ALA A 373 -18.36 -12.72 14.32
C ALA A 373 -17.71 -12.80 12.92
N PRO A 374 -17.09 -13.94 12.56
CA PRO A 374 -16.79 -14.27 11.16
C PRO A 374 -18.01 -14.04 10.28
N GLN A 375 -17.85 -13.36 9.15
CA GLN A 375 -18.94 -13.01 8.25
C GLN A 375 -18.70 -13.54 6.83
N ILE A 376 -19.68 -14.30 6.32
CA ILE A 376 -19.78 -14.71 4.92
C ILE A 376 -20.56 -13.65 4.16
N LEU A 377 -19.97 -13.15 3.08
CA LEU A 377 -20.54 -12.10 2.24
C LEU A 377 -21.31 -12.68 1.07
N ARG A 378 -22.63 -12.43 1.03
CA ARG A 378 -23.60 -12.83 0.01
C ARG A 378 -23.58 -14.34 -0.29
N PHE A 379 -24.55 -15.05 0.28
CA PHE A 379 -24.83 -16.45 -0.04
C PHE A 379 -25.59 -16.52 -1.36
N ILE A 380 -24.88 -16.72 -2.48
CA ILE A 380 -25.54 -17.17 -3.70
C ILE A 380 -25.55 -18.70 -3.60
N LEU A 381 -26.69 -19.28 -3.25
CA LEU A 381 -26.97 -20.69 -3.52
C LEU A 381 -27.18 -20.86 -5.04
N ASP A 382 -26.11 -20.66 -5.80
CA ASP A 382 -25.92 -21.33 -7.08
C ASP A 382 -24.92 -22.47 -6.81
N VAL A 383 -25.25 -23.31 -5.83
CA VAL A 383 -24.71 -24.66 -5.82
C VAL A 383 -25.46 -25.39 -6.92
N VAL A 384 -24.78 -25.39 -8.07
CA VAL A 384 -24.93 -26.31 -9.18
C VAL A 384 -25.65 -27.59 -8.77
N ASN A 385 -26.84 -27.75 -9.37
CA ASN A 385 -27.49 -28.99 -9.78
C ASN A 385 -26.79 -30.31 -9.37
N PRO A 386 -27.41 -31.19 -8.57
CA PRO A 386 -26.92 -32.55 -8.33
C PRO A 386 -26.96 -33.46 -9.57
N ASP A 387 -27.62 -33.06 -10.66
CA ASP A 387 -27.76 -33.87 -11.87
C ASP A 387 -26.72 -33.51 -12.93
N ALA A 388 -25.45 -33.78 -12.63
CA ALA A 388 -24.43 -34.00 -13.66
C ALA A 388 -24.27 -35.52 -13.85
N PRO A 389 -24.50 -36.08 -15.06
CA PRO A 389 -24.31 -37.50 -15.29
C PRO A 389 -22.85 -37.89 -15.06
N PRO A 390 -22.58 -39.12 -14.58
CA PRO A 390 -21.21 -39.58 -14.41
C PRO A 390 -20.51 -39.57 -15.78
N ILE A 391 -19.31 -38.99 -15.81
CA ILE A 391 -18.37 -39.15 -16.92
C ILE A 391 -18.08 -40.65 -17.03
N PRO A 392 -18.26 -41.28 -18.21
CA PRO A 392 -17.98 -42.70 -18.37
C PRO A 392 -16.50 -42.97 -18.17
N ASP A 393 -16.21 -44.06 -17.45
CA ASP A 393 -14.89 -44.65 -17.36
C ASP A 393 -14.31 -44.89 -18.76
N ASN A 394 -13.08 -44.42 -18.96
CA ASN A 394 -12.28 -44.70 -20.13
C ASN A 394 -11.86 -46.19 -20.11
N PRO A 395 -12.28 -47.04 -21.05
CA PRO A 395 -11.94 -48.46 -21.05
C PRO A 395 -10.71 -48.69 -21.92
N TRP A 396 -9.55 -48.17 -21.51
CA TRP A 396 -8.26 -48.60 -22.07
C TRP A 396 -7.18 -48.63 -21.00
N MET A 397 -7.14 -49.75 -20.28
CA MET A 397 -5.89 -50.29 -19.73
C MET A 397 -5.65 -51.66 -20.38
N PRO A 398 -4.42 -51.92 -20.87
CA PRO A 398 -4.07 -53.23 -21.42
C PRO A 398 -3.99 -54.29 -20.31
N PRO A 399 -4.19 -55.58 -20.63
CA PRO A 399 -4.19 -56.64 -19.64
C PRO A 399 -2.79 -56.90 -19.07
N SER A 400 -2.80 -57.40 -17.83
CA SER A 400 -1.63 -57.87 -17.10
C SER A 400 -0.85 -58.96 -17.86
N PRO A 401 0.49 -59.02 -17.68
CA PRO A 401 1.28 -60.07 -18.29
C PRO A 401 1.01 -61.41 -17.61
N THR A 402 0.61 -62.39 -18.40
CA THR A 402 0.65 -63.81 -18.06
C THR A 402 2.09 -64.32 -18.03
N ARG A 403 2.29 -65.42 -17.28
CA ARG A 403 3.58 -66.11 -17.04
C ARG A 403 4.50 -66.18 -18.26
N PRO A 404 5.83 -66.07 -18.07
CA PRO A 404 6.77 -66.34 -19.14
C PRO A 404 6.73 -67.84 -19.52
N PRO A 405 6.86 -68.17 -20.82
CA PRO A 405 7.18 -69.53 -21.25
C PRO A 405 8.64 -69.86 -20.89
N PRO A 406 9.01 -71.16 -20.79
CA PRO A 406 10.39 -71.54 -20.58
C PRO A 406 11.26 -71.11 -21.76
N VAL A 407 12.47 -70.67 -21.43
CA VAL A 407 13.53 -70.25 -22.37
C VAL A 407 13.83 -71.41 -23.34
N PRO A 408 13.72 -71.22 -24.67
CA PRO A 408 14.22 -72.17 -25.65
C PRO A 408 15.76 -72.19 -25.67
N GLY A 409 16.32 -73.39 -25.79
CA GLY A 409 17.75 -73.70 -25.66
C GLY A 409 18.67 -73.23 -26.79
N ASP A 410 18.31 -72.18 -27.53
CA ASP A 410 19.07 -71.75 -28.72
C ASP A 410 19.93 -70.50 -28.48
N LEU A 411 19.97 -69.99 -27.23
CA LEU A 411 20.83 -68.87 -26.81
C LEU A 411 22.29 -69.33 -26.57
N THR A 412 22.92 -69.96 -27.56
CA THR A 412 24.39 -70.16 -27.56
C THR A 412 25.02 -70.21 -28.96
N GLU A 413 24.43 -69.55 -29.96
CA GLU A 413 25.19 -69.26 -31.19
C GLU A 413 25.35 -67.75 -31.39
N ALA A 414 26.60 -67.30 -31.22
CA ALA A 414 27.00 -65.93 -31.46
C ALA A 414 26.92 -65.61 -32.96
N SER A 415 25.98 -64.74 -33.36
CA SER A 415 25.98 -64.19 -34.72
C SER A 415 26.92 -62.98 -34.79
N LEU A 416 27.72 -62.92 -35.85
CA LEU A 416 28.66 -61.81 -36.12
C LEU A 416 27.97 -60.44 -36.16
N ALA A 417 26.71 -60.41 -36.65
CA ALA A 417 25.87 -59.22 -36.67
C ALA A 417 25.39 -58.80 -35.27
N GLY A 418 25.01 -59.75 -34.41
CA GLY A 418 24.64 -59.48 -33.02
C GLY A 418 25.81 -58.89 -32.22
N GLY A 419 27.02 -59.42 -32.42
CA GLY A 419 28.24 -58.89 -31.83
C GLY A 419 28.54 -57.44 -32.23
N ALA A 420 28.40 -57.10 -33.51
CA ALA A 420 28.59 -55.73 -34.00
C ALA A 420 27.55 -54.75 -33.39
N CYS A 421 26.28 -55.14 -33.34
CA CYS A 421 25.22 -54.34 -32.71
C CYS A 421 25.46 -54.12 -31.21
N SER A 422 25.94 -55.14 -30.48
CA SER A 422 26.29 -55.00 -29.07
C SER A 422 27.47 -54.04 -28.84
N VAL A 423 28.48 -54.06 -29.71
CA VAL A 423 29.62 -53.12 -29.63
C VAL A 423 29.16 -51.68 -29.86
N VAL A 424 28.33 -51.44 -30.88
CA VAL A 424 27.76 -50.10 -31.16
C VAL A 424 26.88 -49.63 -29.99
N ALA A 425 26.05 -50.51 -29.43
CA ALA A 425 25.22 -50.19 -28.27
C ALA A 425 26.05 -49.83 -27.03
N LEU A 426 27.16 -50.55 -26.76
CA LEU A 426 28.08 -50.25 -25.66
C LEU A 426 28.79 -48.90 -25.85
N VAL A 427 29.19 -48.58 -27.08
CA VAL A 427 29.80 -47.27 -27.39
C VAL A 427 28.79 -46.14 -27.19
N LEU A 428 27.57 -46.27 -27.71
CA LEU A 428 26.51 -45.27 -27.52
C LEU A 428 26.13 -45.10 -26.04
N MET A 429 26.03 -46.20 -25.30
CA MET A 429 25.78 -46.21 -23.86
C MET A 429 26.90 -45.48 -23.11
N GLY A 430 28.17 -45.76 -23.45
CA GLY A 430 29.33 -45.08 -22.87
C GLY A 430 29.33 -43.58 -23.14
N VAL A 431 29.00 -43.16 -24.37
CA VAL A 431 28.89 -41.74 -24.73
C VAL A 431 27.75 -41.06 -23.98
N MET A 432 26.56 -41.66 -23.92
CA MET A 432 25.42 -41.08 -23.20
C MET A 432 25.66 -41.00 -21.68
N MET A 433 26.25 -42.03 -21.08
CA MET A 433 26.64 -42.00 -19.67
C MET A 433 27.71 -40.92 -19.42
N PHE A 434 28.69 -40.78 -20.30
CA PHE A 434 29.69 -39.72 -20.20
C PHE A 434 29.05 -38.33 -20.29
N VAL A 435 28.13 -38.12 -21.22
CA VAL A 435 27.36 -36.85 -21.32
C VAL A 435 26.54 -36.59 -20.07
N GLU A 436 25.88 -37.59 -19.48
CA GLU A 436 25.09 -37.41 -18.24
C GLU A 436 25.99 -37.11 -17.03
N VAL A 437 27.16 -37.75 -16.93
CA VAL A 437 28.18 -37.47 -15.90
C VAL A 437 28.73 -36.05 -16.06
N VAL A 438 29.09 -35.64 -17.27
CA VAL A 438 29.55 -34.28 -17.56
C VAL A 438 28.45 -33.27 -17.26
N THR A 439 27.19 -33.55 -17.60
CA THR A 439 26.05 -32.68 -17.32
C THR A 439 25.78 -32.55 -15.82
N PHE A 440 25.90 -33.64 -15.06
CA PHE A 440 25.78 -33.62 -13.60
C PHE A 440 26.94 -32.87 -12.93
N ALA A 441 28.17 -33.02 -13.44
CA ALA A 441 29.36 -32.33 -12.95
C ALA A 441 29.44 -30.86 -13.40
N SER A 442 28.76 -30.50 -14.50
CA SER A 442 28.71 -29.12 -15.01
C SER A 442 27.94 -28.20 -14.06
N ARG A 443 28.25 -26.90 -14.09
CA ARG A 443 27.62 -25.90 -13.19
C ARG A 443 26.11 -25.91 -13.40
N SER A 444 25.38 -26.17 -12.33
CA SER A 444 23.92 -26.14 -12.28
C SER A 444 23.34 -24.83 -12.85
N PRO A 445 22.30 -24.89 -13.70
CA PRO A 445 21.70 -23.69 -14.27
C PRO A 445 21.06 -22.82 -13.19
N ILE A 446 21.20 -21.51 -13.37
CA ILE A 446 20.51 -20.50 -12.56
C ILE A 446 19.15 -20.25 -13.20
N VAL A 447 18.09 -20.36 -12.40
CA VAL A 447 16.71 -20.14 -12.85
C VAL A 447 16.15 -18.95 -12.09
N THR A 448 15.56 -18.01 -12.83
CA THR A 448 14.75 -16.92 -12.28
C THR A 448 13.30 -17.36 -12.19
N LYS A 449 12.70 -17.19 -11.02
CA LYS A 449 11.27 -17.38 -10.78
C LYS A 449 10.70 -16.13 -10.15
N ILE A 450 9.41 -15.90 -10.33
CA ILE A 450 8.70 -14.82 -9.65
C ILE A 450 8.00 -15.46 -8.44
N ASP A 451 8.08 -14.83 -7.28
CA ASP A 451 7.45 -15.30 -6.04
C ASP A 451 6.96 -14.11 -5.24
N VAL A 452 6.06 -14.32 -4.27
CA VAL A 452 5.56 -13.20 -3.45
C VAL A 452 6.64 -12.70 -2.49
N ASP A 453 6.70 -11.39 -2.25
CA ASP A 453 7.66 -10.87 -1.30
C ASP A 453 7.25 -11.04 0.17
N LEU A 454 7.60 -12.19 0.75
CA LEU A 454 7.39 -12.51 2.17
C LEU A 454 8.29 -11.76 3.19
N HIS A 455 8.97 -10.67 2.82
CA HIS A 455 9.93 -10.02 3.71
C HIS A 455 9.24 -9.30 4.89
N SER A 456 9.74 -9.50 6.11
CA SER A 456 9.15 -8.99 7.36
C SER A 456 9.63 -7.60 7.80
N GLY A 457 10.63 -7.03 7.14
CA GLY A 457 11.15 -5.70 7.46
C GLY A 457 10.11 -4.59 7.22
N THR A 458 9.91 -3.75 8.23
CA THR A 458 8.97 -2.60 8.22
C THR A 458 9.56 -1.35 7.57
N GLN A 459 10.90 -1.24 7.54
CA GLN A 459 11.61 -0.10 6.98
C GLN A 459 12.43 -0.50 5.75
N LEU A 460 12.56 0.44 4.82
CA LEU A 460 13.39 0.36 3.63
C LEU A 460 14.45 1.46 3.68
N ARG A 461 15.68 1.11 3.32
CA ARG A 461 16.79 2.06 3.23
C ARG A 461 16.89 2.57 1.79
N ILE A 462 16.99 3.88 1.59
CA ILE A 462 17.28 4.50 0.30
C ILE A 462 18.67 5.12 0.39
N ASN A 463 19.59 4.70 -0.46
CA ASN A 463 20.95 5.26 -0.56
C ASN A 463 21.00 6.13 -1.80
N PHE A 464 21.53 7.34 -1.67
CA PHE A 464 21.62 8.28 -2.79
C PHE A 464 22.93 9.06 -2.75
N ASN A 465 23.38 9.48 -3.92
CA ASN A 465 24.50 10.36 -4.16
C ASN A 465 24.17 11.22 -5.37
N LEU A 466 23.79 12.47 -5.12
CA LEU A 466 23.18 13.39 -6.08
C LEU A 466 23.94 14.71 -6.09
N SER A 467 24.23 15.25 -7.27
CA SER A 467 24.87 16.56 -7.44
C SER A 467 23.92 17.55 -8.06
N PHE A 468 23.81 18.74 -7.47
CA PHE A 468 23.02 19.86 -7.94
C PHE A 468 23.97 21.01 -8.27
N PRO A 469 24.37 21.23 -9.54
CA PRO A 469 25.32 22.29 -9.90
C PRO A 469 24.82 23.70 -9.59
N HIS A 470 23.51 23.91 -9.50
CA HIS A 470 22.90 25.24 -9.32
C HIS A 470 22.04 25.35 -8.05
N LEU A 471 22.35 24.61 -6.98
CA LEU A 471 21.66 24.70 -5.69
C LEU A 471 22.64 24.61 -4.52
N HIS A 472 22.76 25.69 -3.74
CA HIS A 472 23.72 25.74 -2.64
C HIS A 472 23.32 24.79 -1.49
N CYS A 473 24.30 24.21 -0.78
CA CYS A 473 24.01 23.18 0.24
C CYS A 473 23.13 23.64 1.41
N ASP A 474 23.25 24.90 1.81
CA ASP A 474 22.37 25.53 2.82
C ASP A 474 20.90 25.57 2.39
N PHE A 475 20.61 25.55 1.08
CA PHE A 475 19.26 25.61 0.54
C PHE A 475 18.70 24.24 0.16
N ALA A 476 19.52 23.19 0.13
CA ALA A 476 19.07 21.86 -0.25
C ALA A 476 18.44 21.13 0.97
N SER A 477 17.12 21.03 1.06
CA SER A 477 16.45 20.18 2.05
C SER A 477 16.09 18.82 1.46
N ILE A 478 16.10 17.79 2.30
CA ILE A 478 15.62 16.45 1.94
C ILE A 478 14.41 16.13 2.79
N ASP A 479 13.33 15.74 2.13
CA ASP A 479 12.07 15.44 2.78
C ASP A 479 11.53 14.10 2.25
N VAL A 480 10.78 13.38 3.10
CA VAL A 480 10.23 12.05 2.80
C VAL A 480 8.76 12.01 3.15
N TRP A 481 7.93 11.61 2.19
CA TRP A 481 6.48 11.54 2.29
C TRP A 481 6.01 10.12 1.98
N ASP A 482 5.36 9.47 2.94
CA ASP A 482 4.85 8.11 2.79
C ASP A 482 3.31 8.11 2.66
N LYS A 483 2.72 7.14 1.92
CA LYS A 483 1.25 7.00 1.81
C LYS A 483 0.52 6.75 3.14
N ILE A 484 1.24 6.35 4.20
CA ILE A 484 0.70 6.20 5.56
C ILE A 484 0.49 7.58 6.24
N GLY A 485 0.88 8.68 5.59
CA GLY A 485 0.73 10.05 6.12
C GLY A 485 1.90 10.49 7.01
N ARG A 486 3.01 9.73 7.01
CA ARG A 486 4.24 10.14 7.69
C ARG A 486 5.03 11.07 6.75
N ASN A 487 5.03 12.36 7.08
CA ASN A 487 5.83 13.37 6.39
C ASN A 487 6.97 13.80 7.30
N GLN A 488 8.20 13.52 6.89
CA GLN A 488 9.41 13.96 7.58
C GLN A 488 10.04 15.07 6.76
N LEU A 489 10.14 16.25 7.37
CA LEU A 489 10.73 17.44 6.75
C LEU A 489 12.15 17.69 7.27
N ASN A 490 13.00 18.25 6.40
CA ASN A 490 14.38 18.65 6.62
C ASN A 490 15.23 17.56 7.32
N LEU A 491 15.26 16.37 6.72
CA LEU A 491 16.06 15.26 7.22
C LEU A 491 17.55 15.58 7.08
N SER A 492 18.25 15.55 8.21
CA SER A 492 19.72 15.73 8.26
C SER A 492 20.48 14.48 8.70
N ARG A 493 19.77 13.50 9.29
CA ARG A 493 20.39 12.32 9.90
C ARG A 493 20.91 11.35 8.83
N ASN A 494 22.23 11.09 8.85
CA ASN A 494 22.95 10.23 7.89
C ASN A 494 23.06 10.80 6.47
N ILE A 495 23.00 12.13 6.36
CA ILE A 495 23.14 12.88 5.11
C ILE A 495 24.40 13.75 5.23
N GLU A 496 25.17 13.79 4.15
CA GLU A 496 26.38 14.56 3.99
C GLU A 496 26.19 15.51 2.79
N LYS A 497 26.48 16.79 3.02
CA LYS A 497 26.43 17.84 2.01
C LYS A 497 27.82 18.39 1.76
N TRP A 498 28.23 18.46 0.50
CA TRP A 498 29.51 19.01 0.07
C TRP A 498 29.29 20.12 -0.93
N GLN A 499 29.88 21.28 -0.70
CA GLN A 499 29.86 22.35 -1.68
C GLN A 499 30.70 21.95 -2.90
N LEU A 500 30.14 22.16 -4.09
CA LEU A 500 30.75 21.83 -5.37
C LEU A 500 31.40 23.04 -6.01
N ASP A 501 32.39 22.75 -6.85
CA ASP A 501 33.15 23.71 -7.65
C ASP A 501 32.54 23.91 -9.03
N GLU A 502 33.05 24.88 -9.79
CA GLU A 502 32.74 25.03 -11.22
C GLU A 502 32.97 23.72 -12.01
N ASP A 503 34.03 22.97 -11.66
CA ASP A 503 34.35 21.67 -12.29
C ASP A 503 33.56 20.48 -11.69
N GLY A 504 32.61 20.72 -10.77
CA GLY A 504 31.85 19.67 -10.09
C GLY A 504 32.67 18.81 -9.11
N THR A 505 33.88 19.26 -8.76
CA THR A 505 34.75 18.58 -7.78
C THR A 505 34.38 19.01 -6.35
N ARG A 506 34.65 18.16 -5.35
CA ARG A 506 34.30 18.41 -3.93
C ARG A 506 35.31 19.38 -3.29
N ARG A 507 34.90 20.59 -2.86
CA ARG A 507 35.77 21.55 -2.13
C ARG A 507 35.61 21.49 -0.61
N MET A 508 34.45 21.89 -0.10
CA MET A 508 34.25 22.10 1.35
C MET A 508 33.25 21.11 1.94
N TYR A 509 33.69 20.40 2.98
CA TYR A 509 32.80 19.61 3.83
C TYR A 509 32.00 20.55 4.73
N GLN A 510 30.69 20.71 4.48
CA GLN A 510 29.84 21.56 5.32
C GLN A 510 29.34 20.86 6.60
N GLY A 511 29.72 19.60 6.82
CA GLY A 511 29.47 18.86 8.06
C GLY A 511 28.49 17.71 7.93
N ARG A 512 28.55 16.79 8.90
CA ARG A 512 27.52 15.77 9.17
C ARG A 512 26.53 16.36 10.16
N ASN A 513 25.24 16.32 9.87
CA ASN A 513 24.19 16.73 10.83
C ASN A 513 24.39 18.17 11.38
N ARG A 514 24.82 19.15 10.56
CA ARG A 514 24.84 20.55 11.02
C ARG A 514 23.38 20.95 11.28
N ARG A 515 23.01 21.16 12.55
CA ARG A 515 21.74 21.80 12.86
C ARG A 515 21.83 23.23 12.36
N ASP A 516 20.80 23.70 11.65
CA ASP A 516 20.66 25.13 11.36
C ASP A 516 20.70 25.88 12.70
N TYR A 517 21.66 26.80 12.85
CA TYR A 517 21.71 27.72 13.98
C TYR A 517 20.71 28.84 13.70
N ASP A 518 19.91 29.22 14.70
CA ASP A 518 18.97 30.32 14.52
C ASP A 518 19.75 31.64 14.42
N ILE A 519 19.62 32.34 13.30
CA ILE A 519 20.26 33.64 13.08
C ILE A 519 19.62 34.67 14.02
N GLU A 520 20.45 35.34 14.83
CA GLU A 520 20.01 36.46 15.66
C GLU A 520 19.85 37.74 14.81
N HIS A 521 18.84 38.55 15.15
CA HIS A 521 18.51 39.80 14.48
C HIS A 521 18.27 40.90 15.51
N ASP A 522 18.71 42.12 15.23
CA ASP A 522 18.41 43.27 16.08
C ASP A 522 17.03 43.83 15.80
N LEU A 523 16.07 43.49 16.66
CA LEU A 523 14.69 44.01 16.59
C LEU A 523 14.53 45.46 17.11
N HIS A 524 15.61 46.08 17.61
CA HIS A 524 15.56 47.31 18.41
C HIS A 524 16.21 48.53 17.74
N HIS A 525 16.57 48.45 16.45
CA HIS A 525 17.11 49.62 15.76
C HIS A 525 16.03 50.71 15.58
N PRO A 526 16.44 51.99 15.60
CA PRO A 526 15.55 53.10 15.34
C PRO A 526 14.82 52.93 14.01
N PRO A 527 13.57 53.39 13.89
CA PRO A 527 12.87 53.41 12.61
C PRO A 527 13.67 54.24 11.59
N LEU A 528 13.65 53.84 10.31
CA LEU A 528 14.47 54.40 9.22
C LEU A 528 14.52 55.94 9.16
N HIS A 529 13.42 56.62 9.52
CA HIS A 529 13.36 58.08 9.52
C HIS A 529 14.27 58.75 10.57
N GLU A 530 14.61 58.06 11.65
CA GLU A 530 15.54 58.54 12.68
C GLU A 530 17.01 58.32 12.27
N LEU A 531 17.29 57.20 11.59
CA LEU A 531 18.61 56.89 11.00
C LEU A 531 18.96 57.93 9.91
N HIS A 532 17.99 58.23 9.04
CA HIS A 532 18.13 59.18 7.94
C HIS A 532 18.29 60.67 8.35
N ALA A 533 18.37 60.99 9.64
CA ALA A 533 18.40 62.38 10.13
C ALA A 533 19.75 63.08 9.94
N ASP A 534 20.84 62.31 9.81
CA ASP A 534 22.21 62.78 9.58
C ASP A 534 22.58 62.89 8.08
N GLY A 535 21.74 62.35 7.20
CA GLY A 535 21.90 62.39 5.74
C GLY A 535 22.76 61.25 5.18
N VAL A 536 23.14 60.26 6.00
CA VAL A 536 23.83 59.05 5.55
C VAL A 536 22.78 58.04 5.07
N HIS A 537 22.98 57.50 3.87
CA HIS A 537 22.07 56.52 3.27
C HIS A 537 22.87 55.46 2.54
N VAL A 538 22.44 54.20 2.64
CA VAL A 538 22.99 53.13 1.80
C VAL A 538 22.70 53.41 0.33
N GLU A 539 23.75 53.39 -0.48
CA GLU A 539 23.64 53.58 -1.92
C GLU A 539 22.92 52.38 -2.57
N THR A 540 21.93 52.66 -3.42
CA THR A 540 21.28 51.61 -4.23
C THR A 540 21.96 51.53 -5.59
N VAL A 541 22.62 50.40 -5.87
CA VAL A 541 23.43 50.19 -7.07
C VAL A 541 22.69 49.29 -8.06
N GLY A 542 22.54 49.75 -9.30
CA GLY A 542 21.96 48.98 -10.40
C GLY A 542 23.00 48.33 -11.30
N ALA A 543 22.54 47.54 -12.27
CA ALA A 543 23.43 46.88 -13.24
C ALA A 543 24.26 47.87 -14.08
N SER A 544 23.72 49.04 -14.40
CA SER A 544 24.41 50.10 -15.15
C SER A 544 25.53 50.78 -14.36
N ASP A 545 25.38 50.83 -13.03
CA ASP A 545 26.23 51.63 -12.14
C ASP A 545 27.33 50.78 -11.51
N TRP A 546 27.17 49.44 -11.54
CA TRP A 546 28.10 48.48 -10.93
C TRP A 546 29.56 48.66 -11.34
N ALA A 547 29.82 48.90 -12.63
CA ALA A 547 31.19 49.07 -13.13
C ALA A 547 31.86 50.30 -12.51
N HIS A 548 31.15 51.43 -12.46
CA HIS A 548 31.64 52.67 -11.84
C HIS A 548 31.82 52.49 -10.33
N PHE A 549 30.80 51.94 -9.66
CA PHE A 549 30.82 51.70 -8.21
C PHE A 549 32.01 50.80 -7.79
N SER A 550 32.30 49.77 -8.58
CA SER A 550 33.40 48.83 -8.31
C SER A 550 34.79 49.40 -8.57
N GLU A 551 34.92 50.32 -9.54
CA GLU A 551 36.19 51.00 -9.82
C GLU A 551 36.49 52.10 -8.78
N GLU A 552 35.46 52.80 -8.31
CA GLU A 552 35.58 53.88 -7.34
C GLU A 552 35.90 53.37 -5.92
N ASN A 553 35.33 52.22 -5.55
CA ASN A 553 35.45 51.68 -4.20
C ASN A 553 36.39 50.47 -4.14
N GLU A 554 37.51 50.61 -3.43
CA GLU A 554 38.47 49.51 -3.23
C GLU A 554 37.82 48.30 -2.54
N PHE A 555 37.03 48.53 -1.48
CA PHE A 555 36.24 47.49 -0.82
C PHE A 555 34.78 47.90 -0.77
N SER A 556 33.89 46.92 -0.97
CA SER A 556 32.46 47.14 -0.81
C SER A 556 31.77 45.95 -0.14
N PHE A 557 30.73 46.23 0.65
CA PHE A 557 29.86 45.23 1.24
C PHE A 557 28.43 45.44 0.72
N VAL A 558 27.93 44.47 -0.03
CA VAL A 558 26.73 44.62 -0.86
C VAL A 558 25.63 43.69 -0.39
N ASN A 559 24.42 44.24 -0.21
CA ASN A 559 23.19 43.52 0.10
C ASN A 559 22.32 43.32 -1.15
N PHE A 560 22.22 42.08 -1.62
CA PHE A 560 21.30 41.70 -2.68
C PHE A 560 19.94 41.37 -2.08
N TYR A 561 18.91 42.16 -2.39
CA TYR A 561 17.61 42.08 -1.75
C TYR A 561 16.44 42.05 -2.74
N ALA A 562 15.27 41.71 -2.22
CA ALA A 562 14.00 41.83 -2.92
C ALA A 562 12.97 42.54 -2.03
N PRO A 563 12.20 43.54 -2.53
CA PRO A 563 11.26 44.31 -1.71
C PRO A 563 10.18 43.47 -1.01
N TRP A 564 9.78 42.36 -1.62
CA TRP A 564 8.77 41.44 -1.06
C TRP A 564 9.33 40.45 -0.03
N CYS A 565 10.66 40.39 0.15
CA CYS A 565 11.29 39.45 1.06
C CYS A 565 11.21 39.96 2.51
N SER A 566 10.51 39.23 3.38
CA SER A 566 10.39 39.56 4.82
C SER A 566 11.76 39.63 5.51
N PHE A 567 12.69 38.73 5.18
CA PHE A 567 14.04 38.75 5.77
C PHE A 567 14.86 39.99 5.35
N CYS A 568 14.63 40.50 4.14
CA CYS A 568 15.26 41.75 3.68
C CYS A 568 14.68 42.96 4.42
N GLN A 569 13.36 42.98 4.62
CA GLN A 569 12.69 44.05 5.35
C GLN A 569 13.18 44.13 6.80
N HIS A 570 13.42 42.98 7.45
CA HIS A 570 13.99 42.95 8.81
C HIS A 570 15.46 43.39 8.85
N LEU A 571 16.25 43.07 7.82
CA LEU A 571 17.66 43.47 7.75
C LEU A 571 17.82 44.98 7.46
N HIS A 572 16.83 45.62 6.85
CA HIS A 572 16.98 46.96 6.29
C HIS A 572 17.48 48.00 7.30
N SER A 573 16.89 48.08 8.51
CA SER A 573 17.32 49.03 9.54
C SER A 573 18.72 48.74 10.08
N THR A 574 19.08 47.48 10.28
CA THR A 574 20.45 47.06 10.66
C THR A 574 21.46 47.41 9.57
N TRP A 575 21.08 47.30 8.30
CA TRP A 575 21.96 47.59 7.17
C TRP A 575 22.27 49.08 7.03
N GLU A 576 21.28 49.96 7.23
CA GLU A 576 21.50 51.41 7.31
C GLU A 576 22.39 51.77 8.52
N ALA A 577 22.09 51.22 9.70
CA ALA A 577 22.88 51.46 10.91
C ALA A 577 24.34 50.98 10.77
N LEU A 578 24.58 49.91 10.01
CA LEU A 578 25.92 49.45 9.67
C LEU A 578 26.68 50.50 8.83
N ALA A 579 26.01 51.12 7.86
CA ALA A 579 26.62 52.13 6.99
C ALA A 579 27.02 53.39 7.78
N GLU A 580 26.13 53.89 8.64
CA GLU A 580 26.44 54.99 9.58
C GLU A 580 27.67 54.66 10.43
N GLU A 581 27.73 53.45 10.97
CA GLU A 581 28.82 53.03 11.86
C GLU A 581 30.15 52.82 11.12
N ILE A 582 30.12 52.42 9.86
CA ILE A 582 31.28 52.33 8.96
C ILE A 582 31.82 53.73 8.64
N GLU A 583 30.96 54.68 8.31
CA GLU A 583 31.34 56.07 8.03
C GLU A 583 31.87 56.75 9.30
N ARG A 584 31.19 56.58 10.44
CA ARG A 584 31.62 57.12 11.74
C ARG A 584 32.99 56.60 12.18
N ARG A 585 33.37 55.39 11.76
CA ARG A 585 34.68 54.77 12.03
C ARG A 585 35.71 55.03 10.93
N GLU A 586 35.35 55.75 9.86
CA GLU A 586 36.21 56.03 8.70
C GLU A 586 36.81 54.75 8.09
N LEU A 587 36.03 53.66 8.05
CA LEU A 587 36.48 52.40 7.45
C LEU A 587 36.44 52.49 5.92
N PRO A 588 37.44 51.98 5.19
CA PRO A 588 37.53 52.09 3.72
C PRO A 588 36.63 51.06 3.01
N VAL A 589 35.33 51.03 3.34
CA VAL A 589 34.36 50.07 2.80
C VAL A 589 33.08 50.80 2.42
N ALA A 590 32.69 50.71 1.15
CA ALA A 590 31.38 51.19 0.70
C ALA A 590 30.28 50.18 1.03
N VAL A 591 29.17 50.63 1.62
CA VAL A 591 27.99 49.79 1.87
C VAL A 591 26.94 50.09 0.82
N ALA A 592 26.48 49.07 0.09
CA ALA A 592 25.50 49.23 -0.98
C ALA A 592 24.40 48.17 -0.93
N SER A 593 23.29 48.46 -1.61
CA SER A 593 22.19 47.52 -1.81
C SER A 593 21.84 47.38 -3.29
N VAL A 594 21.48 46.17 -3.72
CA VAL A 594 21.07 45.87 -5.10
C VAL A 594 19.66 45.27 -5.07
N ASP A 595 18.70 45.95 -5.72
CA ASP A 595 17.35 45.41 -5.92
C ASP A 595 17.35 44.38 -7.06
N CYS A 596 17.25 43.10 -6.68
CA CYS A 596 17.23 41.98 -7.63
C CYS A 596 15.86 41.75 -8.29
N VAL A 597 14.81 42.44 -7.87
CA VAL A 597 13.53 42.47 -8.60
C VAL A 597 13.65 43.41 -9.80
N ALA A 598 14.29 44.56 -9.62
CA ALA A 598 14.56 45.50 -10.71
C ALA A 598 15.72 45.03 -11.62
N ASN A 599 16.76 44.41 -11.05
CA ASN A 599 17.99 43.99 -11.75
C ASN A 599 18.15 42.47 -11.80
N GLY A 600 17.10 41.75 -12.22
CA GLY A 600 17.05 40.29 -12.13
C GLY A 600 18.16 39.55 -12.88
N ASP A 601 18.50 39.98 -14.10
CA ASP A 601 19.54 39.34 -14.93
C ASP A 601 20.93 39.53 -14.33
N PHE A 602 21.22 40.75 -13.85
CA PHE A 602 22.45 41.04 -13.14
C PHE A 602 22.61 40.16 -11.88
N CYS A 603 21.57 40.07 -11.04
CA CYS A 603 21.65 39.21 -9.85
C CYS A 603 21.78 37.72 -10.18
N HIS A 604 21.28 37.28 -11.35
CA HIS A 604 21.46 35.91 -11.81
C HIS A 604 22.87 35.61 -12.27
N ASP A 605 23.48 36.52 -13.05
CA ASP A 605 24.87 36.42 -13.48
C ASP A 605 25.82 36.45 -12.28
N MET A 606 25.41 37.14 -11.21
CA MET A 606 26.08 37.11 -9.91
C MET A 606 25.72 35.88 -9.06
N TYR A 607 24.99 34.88 -9.56
CA TYR A 607 24.58 33.67 -8.83
C TYR A 607 23.83 33.93 -7.50
N VAL A 608 22.94 34.92 -7.44
CA VAL A 608 22.11 35.19 -6.27
C VAL A 608 20.87 34.27 -6.26
N GLN A 609 20.83 33.32 -5.32
CA GLN A 609 19.78 32.29 -5.25
C GLN A 609 18.67 32.60 -4.23
N ALA A 610 18.97 33.43 -3.23
CA ALA A 610 18.07 33.72 -2.13
C ALA A 610 18.29 35.14 -1.61
N PHE A 611 17.35 35.65 -0.83
CA PHE A 611 17.39 37.01 -0.30
C PHE A 611 17.22 37.02 1.24
N PRO A 612 17.96 37.86 1.97
CA PRO A 612 19.07 38.71 1.50
C PRO A 612 20.36 37.90 1.30
N THR A 613 21.14 38.21 0.26
CA THR A 613 22.52 37.70 0.12
C THR A 613 23.49 38.84 0.37
N LEU A 614 24.42 38.67 1.32
CA LEU A 614 25.38 39.71 1.74
C LEU A 614 26.78 39.31 1.29
N ARG A 615 27.44 40.13 0.47
CA ARG A 615 28.75 39.78 -0.11
C ARG A 615 29.75 40.92 -0.08
N PHE A 616 30.98 40.58 0.26
CA PHE A 616 32.12 41.49 0.31
C PHE A 616 32.96 41.38 -0.98
N TYR A 617 33.25 42.53 -1.58
CA TYR A 617 33.99 42.66 -2.83
C TYR A 617 35.25 43.50 -2.66
N HIS A 618 36.25 43.25 -3.49
CA HIS A 618 37.47 44.05 -3.63
C HIS A 618 37.67 44.39 -5.10
N HIS A 619 37.62 45.68 -5.45
CA HIS A 619 37.62 46.16 -6.84
C HIS A 619 36.61 45.45 -7.76
N GLY A 620 35.41 45.18 -7.26
CA GLY A 620 34.34 44.47 -7.98
C GLY A 620 34.47 42.95 -8.03
N ASP A 621 35.62 42.38 -7.65
CA ASP A 621 35.81 40.94 -7.56
C ASP A 621 35.34 40.42 -6.20
N GLN A 622 34.57 39.32 -6.20
CA GLN A 622 34.12 38.69 -4.95
C GLN A 622 35.32 38.15 -4.18
N VAL A 623 35.48 38.57 -2.93
CA VAL A 623 36.55 38.08 -2.07
C VAL A 623 36.28 36.61 -1.68
N ASN A 624 37.35 35.82 -1.51
CA ASN A 624 37.23 34.44 -1.04
C ASN A 624 36.49 34.37 0.33
N GLN A 625 35.47 33.49 0.42
CA GLN A 625 34.55 33.43 1.56
C GLN A 625 33.93 34.81 1.87
N GLY A 626 33.67 35.60 0.82
CA GLY A 626 33.15 36.96 0.92
C GLY A 626 31.67 37.02 1.24
N GLU A 627 30.94 35.90 1.12
CA GLU A 627 29.53 35.83 1.50
C GLU A 627 29.35 35.67 3.02
N TYR A 628 28.50 36.52 3.58
CA TYR A 628 28.14 36.53 5.00
C TYR A 628 26.81 35.81 5.25
N ARG A 629 26.79 34.87 6.20
CA ARG A 629 25.65 33.97 6.46
C ARG A 629 25.29 33.82 7.94
N PHE A 630 25.83 34.68 8.81
CA PHE A 630 25.69 34.58 10.26
C PHE A 630 24.71 35.64 10.79
N ASP A 631 24.76 35.89 12.10
CA ASP A 631 23.90 36.82 12.83
C ASP A 631 23.85 38.20 12.18
N ARG A 632 22.64 38.74 12.03
CA ARG A 632 22.39 39.99 11.32
C ARG A 632 22.21 41.14 12.31
N THR A 633 23.16 41.23 13.25
CA THR A 633 23.32 42.37 14.18
C THR A 633 24.40 43.30 13.64
N VAL A 634 24.37 44.57 14.02
CA VAL A 634 25.38 45.54 13.56
C VAL A 634 26.78 45.11 14.01
N GLU A 635 26.91 44.62 15.24
CA GLU A 635 28.17 44.15 15.81
C GLU A 635 28.77 42.99 15.01
N SER A 636 27.96 41.99 14.66
CA SER A 636 28.42 40.80 13.94
C SER A 636 28.79 41.12 12.48
N LEU A 637 28.08 42.06 11.85
CA LEU A 637 28.41 42.55 10.51
C LEU A 637 29.72 43.37 10.51
N LEU A 638 29.91 44.24 11.50
CA LEU A 638 31.16 45.00 11.66
C LEU A 638 32.36 44.10 11.96
N GLU A 639 32.19 43.08 12.81
CA GLU A 639 33.26 42.12 13.09
C GLU A 639 33.71 41.43 11.80
N PHE A 640 32.76 41.05 10.95
CA PHE A 640 33.05 40.46 9.65
C PHE A 640 33.80 41.43 8.72
N VAL A 641 33.35 42.67 8.61
CA VAL A 641 34.01 43.71 7.79
C VAL A 641 35.45 43.92 8.24
N ASN A 642 35.69 44.14 9.54
CA ASN A 642 37.04 44.33 10.10
C ASN A 642 37.94 43.12 9.84
N LYS A 643 37.41 41.91 10.07
CA LYS A 643 38.14 40.66 9.79
C LYS A 643 38.55 40.52 8.32
N LYS A 644 37.71 40.97 7.39
CA LYS A 644 38.00 40.93 5.95
C LYS A 644 39.07 41.94 5.57
N LEU A 645 38.97 43.19 6.06
CA LEU A 645 40.00 44.21 5.89
C LEU A 645 41.36 43.74 6.42
N ASP A 646 41.40 43.16 7.62
CA ASP A 646 42.63 42.62 8.22
C ASP A 646 43.22 41.49 7.38
N SER A 647 42.37 40.58 6.87
CA SER A 647 42.84 39.46 6.07
C SER A 647 43.45 39.91 4.74
N GLU A 648 42.88 40.91 4.08
CA GLU A 648 43.38 41.47 2.83
C GLU A 648 44.65 42.30 3.03
N ALA A 649 44.76 43.05 4.14
CA ALA A 649 45.99 43.73 4.53
C ALA A 649 47.17 42.74 4.72
N VAL A 650 46.88 41.56 5.26
CA VAL A 650 47.85 40.45 5.39
C VAL A 650 48.18 39.82 4.03
N TYR A 651 47.21 39.70 3.11
CA TYR A 651 47.45 39.17 1.76
C TYR A 651 48.37 40.06 0.91
N LYS A 652 48.27 41.40 1.03
CA LYS A 652 49.17 42.35 0.36
C LYS A 652 50.65 42.20 0.76
N GLN A 653 50.97 41.50 1.85
CA GLN A 653 52.33 41.31 2.36
C GLN A 653 53.07 40.08 1.78
N TYR A 654 52.39 39.19 1.04
CA TYR A 654 53.00 37.98 0.47
C TYR A 654 53.49 38.17 -0.98
N PRO A 655 54.63 37.58 -1.38
CA PRO A 655 55.14 37.71 -2.74
C PRO A 655 54.23 37.03 -3.79
N GLU A 656 54.06 37.69 -4.94
CA GLU A 656 53.14 37.36 -6.05
C GLU A 656 53.19 35.88 -6.51
N ALA A 657 54.33 35.21 -6.37
CA ALA A 657 54.53 33.82 -6.82
C ALA A 657 53.70 32.76 -6.06
N ARG A 658 53.20 33.03 -4.83
CA ARG A 658 52.25 32.13 -4.14
C ARG A 658 50.78 32.42 -4.46
N ILE A 659 50.49 33.55 -5.13
CA ILE A 659 49.14 34.02 -5.46
C ILE A 659 48.62 33.28 -6.71
N ALA A 660 49.49 32.98 -7.68
CA ALA A 660 49.15 32.26 -8.90
C ALA A 660 48.60 30.83 -8.68
N HIS A 661 48.99 30.15 -7.60
CA HIS A 661 48.47 28.80 -7.29
C HIS A 661 47.09 28.80 -6.62
N LYS A 662 46.58 29.97 -6.22
CA LYS A 662 45.24 30.16 -5.61
C LYS A 662 44.22 30.77 -6.58
N GLN A 663 44.62 31.31 -7.73
CA GLN A 663 43.70 31.89 -8.71
C GLN A 663 42.79 30.88 -9.43
N ASN A 664 43.04 29.57 -9.33
CA ASN A 664 42.09 28.54 -9.78
C ASN A 664 40.96 28.27 -8.76
N TRP A 665 40.93 28.99 -7.63
CA TRP A 665 39.95 28.79 -6.57
C TRP A 665 38.79 29.78 -6.72
N ASN A 666 38.28 29.91 -7.95
CA ASN A 666 37.19 30.82 -8.24
C ASN A 666 35.94 30.45 -7.42
N ALA A 667 35.49 31.49 -6.70
CA ALA A 667 34.16 31.82 -6.22
C ALA A 667 33.39 30.77 -5.39
N ASP A 668 32.57 31.28 -4.46
CA ASP A 668 31.52 30.54 -3.78
C ASP A 668 30.53 30.01 -4.86
N HIS A 669 30.84 28.85 -5.45
CA HIS A 669 30.03 28.24 -6.50
C HIS A 669 28.73 27.69 -5.89
N PRO A 670 27.55 27.91 -6.50
CA PRO A 670 26.27 27.55 -5.90
C PRO A 670 25.97 26.04 -5.92
N GLY A 671 26.89 25.16 -6.27
CA GLY A 671 26.59 23.73 -6.40
C GLY A 671 26.65 22.94 -5.10
N CYS A 672 25.79 21.92 -4.95
CA CYS A 672 25.80 21.01 -3.80
C CYS A 672 25.76 19.53 -4.20
N LEU A 673 26.63 18.75 -3.58
CA LEU A 673 26.57 17.29 -3.58
C LEU A 673 25.90 16.81 -2.31
N VAL A 674 24.80 16.09 -2.47
CA VAL A 674 23.98 15.54 -1.40
C VAL A 674 24.09 14.01 -1.45
N SER A 675 24.73 13.42 -0.43
CA SER A 675 25.03 12.00 -0.37
C SER A 675 24.68 11.41 0.99
N GLY A 676 24.12 10.20 1.02
CA GLY A 676 23.77 9.56 2.30
C GLY A 676 22.72 8.48 2.16
N TYR A 677 21.98 8.26 3.24
CA TYR A 677 20.83 7.36 3.21
C TYR A 677 19.71 7.79 4.15
N VAL A 678 18.48 7.48 3.76
CA VAL A 678 17.28 7.67 4.58
C VAL A 678 16.58 6.34 4.83
N MET A 679 15.96 6.21 6.02
CA MET A 679 15.13 5.06 6.38
C MET A 679 13.67 5.46 6.22
N VAL A 680 12.97 4.83 5.28
CA VAL A 680 11.56 5.09 4.96
C VAL A 680 10.71 3.89 5.36
N ASN A 681 9.40 4.08 5.51
CA ASN A 681 8.53 2.91 5.68
C ASN A 681 8.48 2.12 4.38
N ARG A 682 8.30 0.81 4.49
CA ARG A 682 8.24 -0.09 3.34
C ARG A 682 6.87 -0.04 2.64
N VAL A 683 6.49 1.15 2.19
CA VAL A 683 5.26 1.46 1.46
C VAL A 683 5.57 2.43 0.32
N PRO A 684 4.68 2.59 -0.68
CA PRO A 684 4.89 3.57 -1.72
C PRO A 684 4.96 4.97 -1.13
N GLY A 685 5.89 5.77 -1.63
CA GLY A 685 6.21 7.09 -1.09
C GLY A 685 7.07 7.90 -2.04
N ASN A 686 7.40 9.11 -1.62
CA ASN A 686 8.23 10.04 -2.37
C ASN A 686 9.32 10.55 -1.44
N PHE A 687 10.54 10.68 -1.94
CA PHE A 687 11.51 11.58 -1.32
C PHE A 687 11.83 12.70 -2.31
N HIS A 688 11.97 13.92 -1.82
CA HIS A 688 12.28 15.08 -2.66
C HIS A 688 13.45 15.85 -2.11
N ILE A 689 14.16 16.49 -3.03
CA ILE A 689 15.14 17.52 -2.74
C ILE A 689 14.47 18.85 -3.10
N GLN A 690 14.18 19.62 -2.06
CA GLN A 690 13.56 20.93 -2.16
C GLN A 690 14.62 22.01 -1.95
N ALA A 691 14.45 23.13 -2.66
CA ALA A 691 15.11 24.36 -2.30
C ALA A 691 14.32 24.98 -1.14
N HIS A 692 14.90 25.01 0.05
CA HIS A 692 14.30 25.61 1.25
C HIS A 692 15.37 26.25 2.16
N SER A 693 15.03 27.38 2.79
CA SER A 693 15.89 28.07 3.75
C SER A 693 15.05 28.61 4.91
N ARG A 694 15.58 28.53 6.14
CA ARG A 694 14.94 29.11 7.33
C ARG A 694 15.14 30.61 7.48
N HIS A 695 16.18 31.15 6.84
CA HIS A 695 16.65 32.52 7.05
C HIS A 695 16.66 33.39 5.78
N HIS A 696 16.21 32.81 4.66
CA HIS A 696 16.22 33.46 3.36
C HIS A 696 14.93 33.15 2.61
N SER A 697 14.44 34.11 1.83
CA SER A 697 13.41 33.85 0.83
C SER A 697 14.10 33.46 -0.46
N LEU A 698 13.78 32.28 -1.00
CA LEU A 698 14.38 31.82 -2.25
C LEU A 698 13.86 32.63 -3.43
N ASN A 699 14.73 32.82 -4.43
CA ASN A 699 14.32 33.34 -5.71
C ASN A 699 13.66 32.21 -6.52
N THR A 700 12.37 31.95 -6.26
CA THR A 700 11.61 30.85 -6.90
C THR A 700 11.71 30.90 -8.42
N PHE A 701 11.75 32.10 -9.01
CA PHE A 701 11.88 32.32 -10.46
C PHE A 701 13.20 31.92 -11.06
N ARG A 702 14.27 31.84 -10.29
CA ARG A 702 15.59 31.48 -10.82
C ARG A 702 16.19 30.24 -10.16
N THR A 703 15.41 29.52 -9.34
CA THR A 703 15.83 28.25 -8.74
C THR A 703 15.96 27.17 -9.81
N ASN A 704 17.16 26.61 -9.95
CA ASN A 704 17.44 25.52 -10.89
C ASN A 704 17.80 24.23 -10.12
N LEU A 705 17.00 23.19 -10.32
CA LEU A 705 17.19 21.85 -9.70
C LEU A 705 17.66 20.79 -10.69
N SER A 706 18.32 21.23 -11.77
CA SER A 706 19.11 20.35 -12.63
C SER A 706 20.09 19.57 -11.77
N HIS A 707 20.22 18.28 -12.02
CA HIS A 707 20.99 17.41 -11.14
C HIS A 707 21.58 16.20 -11.86
N THR A 708 22.62 15.64 -11.26
CA THR A 708 23.28 14.42 -11.69
C THR A 708 23.09 13.35 -10.63
N VAL A 709 22.63 12.17 -11.05
CA VAL A 709 22.47 11.01 -10.16
C VAL A 709 23.72 10.16 -10.26
N HIS A 710 24.65 10.30 -9.31
CA HIS A 710 25.84 9.44 -9.29
C HIS A 710 25.50 8.03 -8.83
N HIS A 711 24.63 7.90 -7.83
CA HIS A 711 24.15 6.60 -7.36
C HIS A 711 22.79 6.73 -6.69
N LEU A 712 21.88 5.81 -6.99
CA LEU A 712 20.63 5.62 -6.26
C LEU A 712 20.36 4.11 -6.11
N SER A 713 20.14 3.64 -4.88
CA SER A 713 19.85 2.24 -4.60
C SER A 713 18.93 2.03 -3.41
N PHE A 714 18.22 0.90 -3.42
CA PHE A 714 17.31 0.52 -2.34
C PHE A 714 17.86 -0.68 -1.58
N GLY A 715 17.66 -0.67 -0.26
CA GLY A 715 18.12 -1.71 0.66
C GLY A 715 19.52 -1.45 1.23
N VAL A 716 20.03 -2.45 1.94
CA VAL A 716 21.37 -2.39 2.55
C VAL A 716 22.41 -2.65 1.46
N PRO A 717 23.46 -1.81 1.34
CA PRO A 717 24.55 -2.05 0.41
C PRO A 717 25.18 -3.44 0.59
N LEU A 718 25.54 -4.08 -0.52
CA LEU A 718 26.14 -5.41 -0.51
C LEU A 718 27.53 -5.39 0.10
N ASN A 719 27.85 -6.40 0.91
CA ASN A 719 29.21 -6.64 1.38
C ASN A 719 30.09 -7.20 0.25
N ASP A 720 31.42 -7.12 0.40
CA ASP A 720 32.36 -7.53 -0.65
C ASP A 720 32.21 -9.00 -1.08
N TRP A 721 31.79 -9.84 -0.13
CA TRP A 721 31.53 -11.25 -0.40
C TRP A 721 30.30 -11.44 -1.30
N GLN A 722 29.20 -10.73 -1.03
CA GLN A 722 27.98 -10.74 -1.85
C GLN A 722 28.25 -10.20 -3.25
N LYS A 723 29.02 -9.11 -3.36
CA LYS A 723 29.42 -8.53 -4.66
C LYS A 723 30.17 -9.54 -5.51
N ARG A 724 31.26 -10.12 -4.99
CA ARG A 724 32.03 -11.17 -5.69
C ARG A 724 31.17 -12.35 -6.13
N ARG A 725 30.13 -12.69 -5.37
CA ARG A 725 29.22 -13.78 -5.71
C ARG A 725 28.29 -13.44 -6.86
N LEU A 726 27.80 -12.19 -6.91
CA LEU A 726 26.98 -11.68 -8.02
C LEU A 726 27.81 -11.47 -9.28
N ASP A 727 29.02 -10.95 -9.17
CA ASP A 727 29.95 -10.78 -10.30
C ASP A 727 30.31 -12.13 -10.95
N GLY A 728 30.23 -13.22 -10.17
CA GLY A 728 30.40 -14.59 -10.66
C GLY A 728 29.16 -15.17 -11.38
N LEU A 729 28.06 -14.42 -11.48
CA LEU A 729 26.86 -14.76 -12.24
C LEU A 729 26.90 -14.09 -13.63
N ASP A 730 26.01 -14.52 -14.51
CA ASP A 730 25.80 -13.86 -15.81
C ASP A 730 25.35 -12.40 -15.62
N ILE A 731 25.72 -11.51 -16.55
CA ILE A 731 25.45 -10.06 -16.53
C ILE A 731 23.96 -9.79 -16.33
N LYS A 732 23.09 -10.63 -16.89
CA LYS A 732 21.62 -10.52 -16.75
C LYS A 732 21.09 -10.65 -15.31
N TYR A 733 21.89 -11.14 -14.37
CA TYR A 733 21.53 -11.27 -12.95
C TYR A 733 22.18 -10.19 -12.08
N HIS A 734 22.87 -9.21 -12.68
CA HIS A 734 23.44 -8.10 -11.94
C HIS A 734 22.35 -7.13 -11.47
N LEU A 735 22.65 -6.40 -10.39
CA LEU A 735 21.76 -5.36 -9.91
C LEU A 735 21.73 -4.22 -10.93
N THR A 736 20.55 -3.89 -11.44
CA THR A 736 20.38 -2.78 -12.39
C THR A 736 19.91 -1.53 -11.67
N ASN A 737 20.75 -0.50 -11.66
CA ASN A 737 20.40 0.86 -11.26
C ASN A 737 20.43 1.74 -12.53
N PRO A 738 19.36 1.75 -13.34
CA PRO A 738 19.35 2.43 -14.64
C PRO A 738 19.61 3.94 -14.57
N ILE A 739 19.36 4.55 -13.41
CA ILE A 739 19.51 5.99 -13.17
C ILE A 739 20.93 6.40 -12.78
N ASP A 740 21.81 5.45 -12.41
CA ASP A 740 23.17 5.76 -12.00
C ASP A 740 23.97 6.39 -13.17
N SER A 741 24.78 7.40 -12.86
CA SER A 741 25.59 8.17 -13.81
C SER A 741 24.80 8.90 -14.90
N ARG A 742 23.53 9.26 -14.65
CA ARG A 742 22.72 10.09 -15.55
C ARG A 742 22.63 11.54 -15.09
N GLU A 743 22.53 12.44 -16.08
CA GLU A 743 22.37 13.88 -15.89
C GLU A 743 20.98 14.32 -16.35
N TYR A 744 20.33 15.15 -15.52
CA TYR A 744 19.00 15.69 -15.75
C TYR A 744 19.12 17.22 -15.73
N LEU A 745 19.48 17.77 -16.88
CA LEU A 745 19.76 19.18 -17.05
C LEU A 745 18.63 19.85 -17.82
N HIS A 746 18.25 21.05 -17.39
CA HIS A 746 17.26 21.85 -18.08
C HIS A 746 17.61 23.34 -18.02
N GLY A 747 17.34 24.04 -19.13
CA GLY A 747 17.69 25.45 -19.31
C GLY A 747 16.59 26.42 -18.92
N ASP A 748 15.31 26.01 -18.95
CA ASP A 748 14.22 26.91 -18.55
C ASP A 748 14.06 26.92 -17.02
N PHE A 749 13.70 28.08 -16.50
CA PHE A 749 13.45 28.26 -15.09
C PHE A 749 12.11 27.61 -14.67
N HIS A 750 11.92 27.34 -13.37
CA HIS A 750 10.70 26.73 -12.80
C HIS A 750 10.35 25.31 -13.22
N HIS A 751 11.26 24.57 -13.85
CA HIS A 751 11.01 23.16 -14.17
C HIS A 751 11.91 22.26 -13.32
N ALA A 752 11.41 21.07 -12.99
CA ALA A 752 12.21 20.04 -12.32
C ALA A 752 11.80 18.64 -12.77
N TYR A 753 12.77 17.72 -12.76
CA TYR A 753 12.53 16.33 -13.11
C TYR A 753 11.86 15.58 -11.96
N HIS A 754 10.79 14.86 -12.30
CA HIS A 754 10.11 13.90 -11.44
C HIS A 754 10.46 12.50 -11.88
N HIS A 755 11.10 11.74 -11.01
CA HIS A 755 11.53 10.36 -11.24
C HIS A 755 10.50 9.42 -10.62
N TYR A 756 9.98 8.51 -11.44
CA TYR A 756 9.12 7.41 -11.04
C TYR A 756 9.94 6.13 -11.02
N ILE A 757 10.03 5.50 -9.86
CA ILE A 757 10.91 4.37 -9.62
C ILE A 757 10.08 3.19 -9.14
N HIS A 758 10.03 2.12 -9.92
CA HIS A 758 9.39 0.88 -9.52
C HIS A 758 10.44 -0.09 -8.98
N VAL A 759 10.38 -0.35 -7.67
CA VAL A 759 11.37 -1.11 -6.91
C VAL A 759 10.92 -2.58 -6.83
N VAL A 760 11.76 -3.48 -7.34
CA VAL A 760 11.49 -4.92 -7.39
C VAL A 760 12.44 -5.67 -6.44
N PRO A 761 11.91 -6.27 -5.35
CA PRO A 761 12.71 -7.10 -4.46
C PRO A 761 13.30 -8.31 -5.20
N THR A 762 14.57 -8.62 -4.98
CA THR A 762 15.26 -9.76 -5.59
C THR A 762 15.93 -10.61 -4.53
N LYS A 763 15.60 -11.90 -4.51
CA LYS A 763 16.05 -12.90 -3.53
C LYS A 763 17.05 -13.84 -4.20
N TYR A 764 18.29 -13.87 -3.71
CA TYR A 764 19.31 -14.79 -4.19
C TYR A 764 19.39 -16.02 -3.30
N ARG A 765 19.31 -17.22 -3.90
CA ARG A 765 19.47 -18.53 -3.24
C ARG A 765 20.56 -19.33 -3.96
N ILE A 766 21.84 -19.04 -3.66
CA ILE A 766 22.98 -19.55 -4.46
C ILE A 766 23.97 -20.41 -3.62
N GLY A 767 23.54 -20.89 -2.43
CA GLY A 767 24.37 -21.68 -1.50
C GLY A 767 24.03 -23.17 -1.44
N THR A 768 25.03 -24.01 -1.14
CA THR A 768 24.94 -25.49 -1.21
C THR A 768 24.82 -26.21 0.13
N PHE A 769 25.18 -25.60 1.28
CA PHE A 769 25.22 -26.34 2.56
C PHE A 769 24.94 -25.51 3.82
N TRP A 770 25.33 -24.23 3.83
CA TRP A 770 25.00 -23.29 4.92
C TRP A 770 24.45 -22.00 4.30
N ARG A 771 23.38 -21.45 4.90
CA ARG A 771 22.48 -20.44 4.33
C ARG A 771 23.20 -19.26 3.67
N GLU A 772 23.18 -19.21 2.34
CA GLU A 772 23.49 -17.99 1.60
C GLU A 772 22.24 -17.51 0.87
N LYS A 773 21.33 -16.94 1.66
CA LYS A 773 20.16 -16.21 1.18
C LYS A 773 20.40 -14.73 1.47
N PHE A 774 20.38 -13.89 0.45
CA PHE A 774 20.41 -12.45 0.63
C PHE A 774 19.39 -11.76 -0.27
N HIS A 775 18.96 -10.59 0.17
CA HIS A 775 17.91 -9.80 -0.45
C HIS A 775 18.52 -8.52 -0.99
N THR A 776 18.11 -8.15 -2.20
CA THR A 776 18.49 -6.91 -2.87
C THR A 776 17.26 -6.31 -3.52
N TYR A 777 17.39 -5.13 -4.10
CA TYR A 777 16.31 -4.46 -4.81
C TYR A 777 16.83 -4.01 -6.15
N GLN A 778 16.17 -4.45 -7.21
CA GLN A 778 16.34 -3.92 -8.54
C GLN A 778 15.34 -2.78 -8.73
N MET A 779 15.60 -1.89 -9.70
CA MET A 779 14.66 -0.82 -9.99
C MET A 779 14.46 -0.63 -11.49
N VAL A 780 13.25 -0.23 -11.84
CA VAL A 780 12.87 0.30 -13.14
C VAL A 780 12.61 1.79 -12.96
N HIS A 781 13.12 2.61 -13.86
CA HIS A 781 13.07 4.07 -13.76
C HIS A 781 12.39 4.67 -15.00
N ALA A 782 11.55 5.68 -14.76
CA ALA A 782 11.02 6.60 -15.76
C ALA A 782 11.11 8.02 -15.20
N ASP A 783 11.29 9.02 -16.06
CA ASP A 783 11.37 10.43 -15.69
C ASP A 783 10.38 11.27 -16.50
N HIS A 784 9.99 12.41 -15.93
CA HIS A 784 9.12 13.39 -16.54
C HIS A 784 9.52 14.79 -16.09
N LEU A 785 9.56 15.76 -17.01
CA LEU A 785 9.80 17.16 -16.68
C LEU A 785 8.50 17.82 -16.21
N ALA A 786 8.46 18.26 -14.95
CA ALA A 786 7.31 18.94 -14.36
C ALA A 786 7.44 20.47 -14.44
N PHE A 787 6.31 21.14 -14.67
CA PHE A 787 6.18 22.59 -14.79
C PHE A 787 5.57 23.16 -13.50
N TYR A 788 6.20 24.16 -12.89
CA TYR A 788 5.72 24.81 -11.67
C TYR A 788 5.17 26.21 -11.97
N GLU A 789 4.27 26.67 -11.11
CA GLU A 789 3.81 28.07 -11.11
C GLU A 789 4.89 28.97 -10.50
N TYR A 790 4.87 30.28 -10.82
CA TYR A 790 5.99 31.16 -10.49
C TYR A 790 6.23 31.37 -8.98
N TRP A 791 5.20 31.14 -8.16
CA TRP A 791 5.26 31.25 -6.69
C TRP A 791 5.67 29.95 -6.01
N GLU A 792 5.67 28.81 -6.71
CA GLU A 792 6.07 27.52 -6.13
C GLU A 792 7.54 27.23 -6.41
N PRO A 793 8.37 26.96 -5.38
CA PRO A 793 9.73 26.49 -5.62
C PRO A 793 9.67 25.11 -6.30
N PRO A 794 10.44 24.89 -7.39
CA PRO A 794 10.52 23.57 -8.00
C PRO A 794 11.10 22.55 -6.99
N GLU A 795 10.82 21.27 -7.20
CA GLU A 795 11.41 20.17 -6.40
C GLU A 795 11.87 19.00 -7.26
N ALA A 796 13.06 18.47 -6.96
CA ALA A 796 13.56 17.24 -7.58
C ALA A 796 12.92 16.06 -6.85
N ARG A 797 11.89 15.47 -7.47
CA ARG A 797 11.01 14.47 -6.84
C ARG A 797 11.38 13.05 -7.27
N PHE A 798 11.55 12.16 -6.30
CA PHE A 798 11.80 10.73 -6.51
C PHE A 798 10.65 9.92 -5.89
N ALA A 799 9.64 9.63 -6.72
CA ALA A 799 8.50 8.80 -6.34
C ALA A 799 8.88 7.32 -6.51
N PHE A 800 8.72 6.52 -5.46
CA PHE A 800 9.00 5.09 -5.50
C PHE A 800 7.77 4.25 -5.15
N ASP A 801 7.59 3.16 -5.89
CA ASP A 801 6.55 2.15 -5.67
C ASP A 801 7.19 0.77 -5.52
N LEU A 802 6.68 -0.04 -4.59
CA LEU A 802 7.25 -1.33 -4.23
C LEU A 802 6.43 -2.45 -4.87
N SER A 803 7.10 -3.28 -5.68
CA SER A 803 6.50 -4.49 -6.22
C SER A 803 6.11 -5.45 -5.09
N PRO A 804 4.87 -5.96 -5.06
CA PRO A 804 4.48 -7.03 -4.13
C PRO A 804 5.08 -8.39 -4.54
N MET A 805 5.62 -8.48 -5.76
CA MET A 805 6.32 -9.64 -6.30
C MET A 805 7.83 -9.46 -6.19
N ALA A 806 8.52 -10.53 -5.82
CA ALA A 806 9.96 -10.64 -5.79
C ALA A 806 10.48 -11.57 -6.88
N VAL A 807 11.63 -11.23 -7.46
CA VAL A 807 12.38 -12.13 -8.33
C VAL A 807 13.24 -13.05 -7.48
N VAL A 808 13.09 -14.35 -7.62
CA VAL A 808 13.90 -15.37 -6.94
C VAL A 808 14.89 -15.94 -7.93
N VAL A 809 16.18 -15.71 -7.66
CA VAL A 809 17.29 -16.27 -8.43
C VAL A 809 17.79 -17.50 -7.68
N ASP A 810 17.47 -18.68 -8.21
CA ASP A 810 17.77 -19.97 -7.58
C ASP A 810 18.76 -20.78 -8.42
N ARG A 811 19.63 -21.54 -7.76
CA ARG A 811 20.55 -22.48 -8.42
C ARG A 811 19.95 -23.88 -8.34
N VAL A 812 19.41 -24.36 -9.46
CA VAL A 812 18.77 -25.69 -9.50
C VAL A 812 19.83 -26.77 -9.63
N GLN A 813 20.26 -27.36 -8.52
CA GLN A 813 21.09 -28.56 -8.57
C GLN A 813 20.23 -29.76 -8.99
N LYS A 814 20.71 -30.55 -9.97
CA LYS A 814 20.18 -31.90 -10.20
C LYS A 814 20.35 -32.70 -8.91
N LYS A 815 19.28 -33.29 -8.40
CA LYS A 815 19.37 -34.11 -7.19
C LYS A 815 20.11 -35.40 -7.55
N TRP A 816 20.87 -35.95 -6.62
CA TRP A 816 21.69 -37.15 -6.86
C TRP A 816 20.85 -38.35 -7.38
N TYR A 817 19.58 -38.43 -6.99
CA TYR A 817 18.67 -39.46 -7.47
C TYR A 817 18.17 -39.21 -8.90
N ASP A 818 18.07 -37.97 -9.36
CA ASP A 818 17.74 -37.64 -10.77
C ASP A 818 18.89 -38.10 -11.69
N PHE A 819 20.13 -38.00 -11.21
CA PHE A 819 21.30 -38.52 -11.90
C PHE A 819 21.28 -40.06 -11.98
N ILE A 820 21.01 -40.75 -10.87
CA ILE A 820 20.94 -42.22 -10.86
C ILE A 820 19.78 -42.73 -11.73
N THR A 821 18.62 -42.11 -11.64
CA THR A 821 17.48 -42.47 -12.51
C THR A 821 17.78 -42.20 -13.99
N GLY A 822 18.51 -41.13 -14.31
CA GLY A 822 19.04 -40.88 -15.66
C GLY A 822 19.98 -41.99 -16.15
N LEU A 823 20.95 -42.43 -15.33
CA LEU A 823 21.84 -43.53 -15.68
C LEU A 823 21.07 -44.84 -15.93
N LEU A 824 20.10 -45.17 -15.06
CA LEU A 824 19.26 -46.36 -15.21
C LEU A 824 18.39 -46.29 -16.47
N ALA A 825 17.87 -45.11 -16.81
CA ALA A 825 17.11 -44.89 -18.03
C ALA A 825 17.95 -45.08 -19.30
N ILE A 826 19.21 -44.61 -19.30
CA ILE A 826 20.16 -44.84 -20.41
C ILE A 826 20.44 -46.34 -20.57
N LEU A 827 20.70 -47.06 -19.48
CA LEU A 827 20.91 -48.51 -19.50
C LEU A 827 19.69 -49.26 -20.07
N GLY A 828 18.50 -48.98 -19.54
CA GLY A 828 17.25 -49.63 -19.97
C GLY A 828 16.85 -49.28 -21.40
N GLY A 829 16.95 -48.01 -21.78
CA GLY A 829 16.60 -47.52 -23.12
C GLY A 829 17.51 -48.09 -24.21
N THR A 830 18.83 -48.14 -23.96
CA THR A 830 19.78 -48.70 -24.92
C THR A 830 19.54 -50.20 -25.13
N PHE A 831 19.23 -50.95 -24.06
CA PHE A 831 18.93 -52.37 -24.16
C PHE A 831 17.62 -52.65 -24.92
N ALA A 832 16.58 -51.83 -24.69
CA ALA A 832 15.32 -51.94 -25.41
C ALA A 832 15.48 -51.66 -26.92
N VAL A 833 16.22 -50.61 -27.29
CA VAL A 833 16.47 -50.27 -28.70
C VAL A 833 17.36 -51.32 -29.39
N ALA A 834 18.42 -51.79 -28.72
CA ALA A 834 19.29 -52.83 -29.26
C ALA A 834 18.50 -54.13 -29.54
N ARG A 835 17.55 -54.48 -28.66
CA ARG A 835 16.67 -55.62 -28.84
C ARG A 835 15.72 -55.43 -30.03
N LEU A 836 15.08 -54.27 -30.15
CA LEU A 836 14.21 -53.96 -31.29
C LEU A 836 14.96 -54.00 -32.63
N LEU A 837 16.19 -53.47 -32.68
CA LEU A 837 17.03 -53.54 -33.86
C LEU A 837 17.43 -54.97 -34.19
N ASN A 838 17.84 -55.76 -33.19
CA ASN A 838 18.16 -57.16 -33.38
C ASN A 838 16.96 -57.97 -33.92
N ASP A 839 15.77 -57.72 -33.37
CA ASP A 839 14.52 -58.36 -33.81
C ASP A 839 14.17 -57.94 -35.26
N ALA A 840 14.34 -56.66 -35.61
CA ALA A 840 14.15 -56.16 -36.97
C ALA A 840 15.15 -56.77 -37.97
N PHE A 841 16.43 -56.87 -37.62
CA PHE A 841 17.44 -57.53 -38.46
C PHE A 841 17.17 -59.03 -38.63
N SER A 842 16.65 -59.71 -37.60
CA SER A 842 16.26 -61.12 -37.67
C SER A 842 15.03 -61.37 -38.56
N LEU A 843 14.12 -60.40 -38.65
CA LEU A 843 12.97 -60.44 -39.55
C LEU A 843 13.39 -60.25 -41.01
N VAL A 844 14.35 -59.36 -41.27
CA VAL A 844 14.90 -59.13 -42.62
C VAL A 844 15.71 -60.33 -43.10
N SER A 845 16.51 -60.96 -42.23
CA SER A 845 17.30 -62.14 -42.63
C SER A 845 16.45 -63.40 -42.86
N ARG A 846 15.31 -63.53 -42.18
CA ARG A 846 14.30 -64.58 -42.45
C ARG A 846 13.44 -64.33 -43.70
N GLY A 847 13.45 -63.12 -44.24
CA GLY A 847 12.76 -62.77 -45.48
C GLY A 847 13.58 -63.01 -46.76
N SER A 848 14.87 -63.33 -46.64
CA SER A 848 15.81 -63.55 -47.76
C SER A 848 16.30 -64.99 -47.91
N SER A 849 15.64 -65.96 -47.28
CA SER A 849 15.91 -67.40 -47.40
C SER A 849 14.76 -68.14 -48.06
#